data_AF-A0A9P1DA83-F1
#
_entry.id   AF-A0A9P1DA83-F1
#
_cell.length_a   1.000
_cell.length_b   1.000
_cell.length_c   1.000
_cell.angle_alpha   90.00
_cell.angle_beta   90.00
_cell.angle_gamma   90.00
#
_symmetry.space_group_name_H-M   'P 1'
#
loop_
_entity.id
_entity.type
_entity.pdbx_description
1 polymer ?
#
loop_
_entity_poly.entity_id
_entity_poly.type
_entity_poly.pdbx_seq_one_letter_code
_entity_poly.pdbx_strand_id
1 'polypeptide(L)'
;MTESLVQGTRAILSQFVEGDEDQMAALQQKVILLNMDAAADEQLAGRLMACNDGLFPGVKQVCRDRAHAARRVISRPFKASAEIWDVFQALIWGNASMPATIQSSDVLRKVFNQYVKDMGGDRVQSMSLCKQRFDSHQKATGRLILWLRPTIKTAIYATVYRRNDRDGERAAFFLRSLSEERVLLLAMVADFTDEATRIIRLMDSEAADVATHNIELDVFASRVKHLFIDEHATKSGYTMFALESLKTPIAFDVDGKSKTLGGPTKVSPAMIARCFASMKKLVGLSTEVIASEFPAYEILTALKIFDVSEVMAQQLWIEWYGEPRKGSTSRIDLGTKRGHKKGSEADFLAKRRRLDGPVKLLPHDEVRLEASANLPADCQRVQAELTFQRNKQFKNTIQSYLSGHLTAKEVPDGMVDVAQTFVELETRRDAARVRGVSKFQALLAPSPPQFDRRNHWIFLEVAEWSQKPEFFRCKVTQDLQLPLFFVVANPEKPPSQVLWAASVRGGCVLDLACMRGIIENRDDKATTGIAFLYDAAYAIKRQIFLCPSFRAANAEASEIIQAAVGQERSKWKMIDGGWEAFAEASAKSQQAGRKWAVLGLTIPRIAANMQEDNVMSSKTFLKFVSRVHCCNRAAGTVRMAGSGPKDGIAQRGAVKSDAVMVTKMVPEMETPPLGATQRCSLRFDAS
;
A
#
# COMPACT_ATOMS: atom_id res chain seq x y z
N MET A 1 -1.96 -18.94 -9.01
CA MET A 1 -0.88 -17.94 -8.97
C MET A 1 0.50 -18.52 -8.65
N THR A 2 0.67 -19.42 -7.68
CA THR A 2 1.98 -20.09 -7.45
C THR A 2 2.43 -20.86 -8.69
N GLU A 3 1.55 -21.69 -9.25
CA GLU A 3 1.80 -22.35 -10.55
C GLU A 3 1.92 -21.32 -11.69
N SER A 4 1.10 -20.27 -11.75
CA SER A 4 1.14 -19.32 -12.87
C SER A 4 2.34 -18.36 -12.85
N LEU A 5 2.91 -18.05 -11.68
CA LEU A 5 4.14 -17.25 -11.56
C LEU A 5 5.34 -18.13 -11.92
N VAL A 6 5.44 -19.33 -11.34
CA VAL A 6 6.53 -20.28 -11.67
C VAL A 6 6.45 -20.69 -13.14
N GLN A 7 5.27 -20.97 -13.68
CA GLN A 7 5.05 -21.24 -15.10
C GLN A 7 5.31 -20.01 -15.97
N GLY A 8 4.90 -18.82 -15.55
CA GLY A 8 5.15 -17.58 -16.28
C GLY A 8 6.64 -17.26 -16.39
N THR A 9 7.36 -17.33 -15.27
CA THR A 9 8.82 -17.15 -15.24
C THR A 9 9.53 -18.27 -16.01
N ARG A 10 9.08 -19.53 -15.87
CA ARG A 10 9.60 -20.66 -16.65
C ARG A 10 9.37 -20.46 -18.15
N ALA A 11 8.23 -19.93 -18.57
CA ALA A 11 7.94 -19.66 -19.98
C ALA A 11 8.86 -18.55 -20.54
N ILE A 12 9.11 -17.50 -19.77
CA ILE A 12 10.06 -16.44 -20.15
C ILE A 12 11.48 -17.00 -20.25
N LEU A 13 11.91 -17.81 -19.29
CA LEU A 13 13.24 -18.41 -19.33
C LEU A 13 13.37 -19.44 -20.44
N SER A 14 12.33 -20.22 -20.70
CA SER A 14 12.25 -21.16 -21.83
C SER A 14 12.40 -20.43 -23.17
N GLN A 15 11.82 -19.23 -23.33
CA GLN A 15 12.08 -18.38 -24.49
C GLN A 15 13.53 -17.91 -24.55
N PHE A 16 14.13 -17.58 -23.40
CA PHE A 16 15.52 -17.11 -23.33
C PHE A 16 16.55 -18.21 -23.66
N VAL A 17 16.28 -19.45 -23.24
CA VAL A 17 17.10 -20.63 -23.60
C VAL A 17 16.64 -21.30 -24.89
N GLU A 18 15.76 -20.65 -25.67
CA GLU A 18 15.23 -21.16 -26.95
C GLU A 18 14.61 -22.57 -26.87
N GLY A 19 14.07 -22.95 -25.71
CA GLY A 19 13.50 -24.27 -25.46
C GLY A 19 14.51 -25.37 -25.11
N ASP A 20 15.78 -25.04 -24.92
CA ASP A 20 16.83 -25.96 -24.47
C ASP A 20 16.64 -26.34 -22.99
N GLU A 21 16.12 -27.54 -22.75
CA GLU A 21 15.84 -28.06 -21.40
C GLU A 21 17.11 -28.31 -20.59
N ASP A 22 18.25 -28.63 -21.22
CA ASP A 22 19.53 -28.84 -20.52
C ASP A 22 20.09 -27.51 -20.02
N GLN A 23 20.00 -26.46 -20.84
CA GLN A 23 20.31 -25.09 -20.40
C GLN A 23 19.35 -24.59 -19.33
N MET A 24 18.05 -24.90 -19.45
CA MET A 24 17.06 -24.58 -18.42
C MET A 24 17.42 -25.24 -17.08
N ALA A 25 17.71 -26.54 -17.07
CA ALA A 25 18.10 -27.27 -15.87
C ALA A 25 19.41 -26.73 -15.28
N ALA A 26 20.40 -26.43 -16.13
CA ALA A 26 21.65 -25.82 -15.71
C ALA A 26 21.43 -24.44 -15.08
N LEU A 27 20.55 -23.61 -15.64
CA LEU A 27 20.20 -22.29 -15.11
C LEU A 27 19.49 -22.43 -13.77
N GLN A 28 18.52 -23.35 -13.64
CA GLN A 28 17.81 -23.61 -12.39
C GLN A 28 18.72 -24.04 -11.24
N GLN A 29 19.75 -24.84 -11.52
CA GLN A 29 20.73 -25.28 -10.52
C GLN A 29 21.81 -24.24 -10.22
N LYS A 30 22.25 -23.46 -11.21
CA LYS A 30 23.36 -22.51 -11.07
C LYS A 30 22.95 -21.15 -10.51
N VAL A 31 21.67 -20.80 -10.54
CA VAL A 31 21.17 -19.58 -9.91
C VAL A 31 21.23 -19.74 -8.38
N ILE A 32 22.26 -19.14 -7.79
CA ILE A 32 22.51 -19.14 -6.34
C ILE A 32 22.03 -17.87 -5.64
N LEU A 33 21.74 -16.81 -6.39
CA LEU A 33 21.33 -15.51 -5.88
C LEU A 33 20.17 -14.94 -6.69
N LEU A 34 19.10 -14.53 -6.01
CA LEU A 34 17.97 -13.79 -6.57
C LEU A 34 17.97 -12.37 -6.02
N ASN A 35 17.92 -11.36 -6.88
CA ASN A 35 17.77 -9.97 -6.48
C ASN A 35 16.35 -9.49 -6.80
N MET A 36 15.65 -8.96 -5.80
CA MET A 36 14.25 -8.55 -5.93
C MET A 36 13.98 -7.28 -5.13
N ASP A 37 12.97 -6.49 -5.54
CA ASP A 37 12.54 -5.36 -4.73
C ASP A 37 12.03 -5.88 -3.37
N ALA A 38 12.15 -5.04 -2.35
CA ALA A 38 11.65 -5.31 -1.01
C ALA A 38 10.11 -5.15 -0.89
N ALA A 39 9.39 -5.04 -2.02
CA ALA A 39 7.94 -5.09 -2.07
C ALA A 39 7.41 -6.45 -1.58
N ALA A 40 6.28 -6.45 -0.88
CA ALA A 40 5.77 -7.66 -0.21
C ALA A 40 5.46 -8.80 -1.20
N ASP A 41 4.93 -8.46 -2.37
CA ASP A 41 4.59 -9.44 -3.42
C ASP A 41 5.85 -9.99 -4.09
N GLU A 42 6.88 -9.15 -4.28
CA GLU A 42 8.18 -9.56 -4.82
C GLU A 42 8.95 -10.44 -3.86
N GLN A 43 8.99 -10.10 -2.57
CA GLN A 43 9.58 -10.97 -1.55
C GLN A 43 8.87 -12.33 -1.46
N LEU A 44 7.55 -12.37 -1.65
CA LEU A 44 6.80 -13.62 -1.72
C LEU A 44 7.17 -14.41 -2.97
N ALA A 45 7.19 -13.76 -4.14
CA ALA A 45 7.60 -14.37 -5.41
C ALA A 45 9.02 -14.97 -5.31
N GLY A 46 9.99 -14.25 -4.74
CA GLY A 46 11.35 -14.75 -4.52
C GLY A 46 11.42 -15.99 -3.66
N ARG A 47 10.67 -16.01 -2.56
CA ARG A 47 10.59 -17.20 -1.68
C ARG A 47 9.93 -18.39 -2.38
N LEU A 48 8.88 -18.15 -3.16
CA LEU A 48 8.20 -19.20 -3.94
C LEU A 48 9.08 -19.73 -5.08
N MET A 49 9.96 -18.89 -5.64
CA MET A 49 10.93 -19.34 -6.63
C MET A 49 12.09 -20.11 -5.99
N ALA A 50 12.48 -19.76 -4.75
CA ALA A 50 13.60 -20.35 -4.03
C ALA A 50 13.25 -21.58 -3.17
N CYS A 51 11.99 -21.99 -3.06
CA CYS A 51 11.64 -23.20 -2.31
C CYS A 51 12.13 -24.48 -3.03
N ASN A 52 12.22 -25.60 -2.31
CA ASN A 52 12.71 -26.87 -2.87
C ASN A 52 11.92 -27.35 -4.10
N ASP A 53 10.61 -27.07 -4.16
CA ASP A 53 9.74 -27.35 -5.31
C ASP A 53 9.58 -26.14 -6.26
N GLY A 54 10.42 -25.12 -6.07
CA GLY A 54 10.40 -23.85 -6.80
C GLY A 54 11.21 -23.90 -8.09
N LEU A 55 11.23 -22.78 -8.80
CA LEU A 55 11.95 -22.67 -10.07
C LEU A 55 13.48 -22.71 -9.90
N PHE A 56 13.99 -22.21 -8.78
CA PHE A 56 15.41 -22.08 -8.49
C PHE A 56 15.73 -22.73 -7.13
N PRO A 57 15.73 -24.06 -7.04
CA PRO A 57 15.97 -24.78 -5.78
C PRO A 57 17.40 -24.58 -5.25
N GLY A 58 18.34 -24.13 -6.10
CA GLY A 58 19.73 -23.83 -5.73
C GLY A 58 19.96 -22.45 -5.11
N VAL A 59 18.92 -21.62 -4.95
CA VAL A 59 19.07 -20.25 -4.43
C VAL A 59 19.45 -20.28 -2.96
N LYS A 60 20.61 -19.70 -2.65
CA LYS A 60 21.14 -19.55 -1.30
C LYS A 60 20.82 -18.19 -0.70
N GLN A 61 20.68 -17.16 -1.53
CA GLN A 61 20.46 -15.79 -1.06
C GLN A 61 19.43 -15.04 -1.90
N VAL A 62 18.45 -14.43 -1.23
CA VAL A 62 17.54 -13.43 -1.83
C VAL A 62 17.99 -12.04 -1.38
N CYS A 63 18.63 -11.29 -2.28
CA CYS A 63 19.02 -9.91 -2.04
C CYS A 63 17.76 -9.03 -1.96
N ARG A 64 17.67 -8.28 -0.86
CA ARG A 64 16.62 -7.28 -0.63
C ARG A 64 17.13 -5.92 -1.08
N ASP A 65 16.27 -5.13 -1.73
CA ASP A 65 16.62 -3.76 -2.14
C ASP A 65 17.18 -2.94 -0.95
N ARG A 66 18.48 -2.63 -1.03
CA ARG A 66 19.24 -1.88 -0.03
C ARG A 66 18.88 -0.41 -0.04
N ALA A 67 18.47 0.14 -1.19
CA ALA A 67 17.96 1.51 -1.27
C ALA A 67 16.64 1.62 -0.51
N HIS A 68 15.75 0.62 -0.64
CA HIS A 68 14.55 0.56 0.20
C HIS A 68 14.88 0.41 1.69
N ALA A 69 15.84 -0.44 2.07
CA ALA A 69 16.32 -0.55 3.45
C ALA A 69 16.79 0.81 4.00
N ALA A 70 17.64 1.52 3.26
CA ALA A 70 18.12 2.86 3.62
C ALA A 70 16.98 3.88 3.74
N ARG A 71 15.95 3.82 2.87
CA ARG A 71 14.74 4.66 3.01
C ARG A 71 13.97 4.38 4.31
N ARG A 72 14.02 3.16 4.86
CA ARG A 72 13.35 2.81 6.13
C ARG A 72 14.07 3.37 7.36
N VAL A 73 15.40 3.53 7.30
CA VAL A 73 16.22 4.21 8.33
C VAL A 73 15.71 5.62 8.63
N ILE A 74 15.08 6.27 7.64
CA ILE A 74 14.47 7.59 7.79
C ILE A 74 12.96 7.50 8.04
N SER A 75 12.24 6.77 7.19
CA SER A 75 10.77 6.88 7.15
C SER A 75 10.06 6.29 8.36
N ARG A 76 10.64 5.31 9.05
CA ARG A 76 10.02 4.71 10.24
C ARG A 76 10.25 5.52 11.50
N PRO A 77 11.49 5.97 11.82
CA PRO A 77 11.74 6.82 12.99
C PRO A 77 10.92 8.11 12.98
N PHE A 78 10.73 8.71 11.80
CA PHE A 78 9.89 9.90 11.63
C PHE A 78 8.45 9.67 12.07
N LYS A 79 7.86 8.52 11.76
CA LYS A 79 6.46 8.21 12.11
C LYS A 79 6.31 7.83 13.59
N ALA A 80 7.37 7.29 14.18
CA ALA A 80 7.39 6.87 15.58
C ALA A 80 7.55 8.06 16.55
N SER A 81 8.32 9.11 16.19
CA SER A 81 8.35 10.36 16.95
C SER A 81 7.16 11.25 16.59
N ALA A 82 6.22 11.41 17.52
CA ALA A 82 5.01 12.20 17.30
C ALA A 82 5.33 13.69 17.08
N GLU A 83 6.32 14.21 17.79
CA GLU A 83 6.74 15.60 17.74
C GLU A 83 7.33 15.95 16.38
N ILE A 84 8.28 15.13 15.89
CA ILE A 84 8.88 15.32 14.56
C ILE A 84 7.82 15.10 13.47
N TRP A 85 6.97 14.09 13.61
CA TRP A 85 5.93 13.81 12.64
C TRP A 85 4.94 14.96 12.50
N ASP A 86 4.51 15.56 13.62
CA ASP A 86 3.60 16.70 13.62
C ASP A 86 4.20 17.90 12.88
N VAL A 87 5.44 18.28 13.21
CA VAL A 87 6.15 19.37 12.53
C VAL A 87 6.34 19.08 11.05
N PHE A 88 6.74 17.85 10.72
CA PHE A 88 6.94 17.43 9.35
C PHE A 88 5.64 17.44 8.54
N GLN A 89 4.52 17.00 9.12
CA GLN A 89 3.21 17.06 8.48
C GLN A 89 2.74 18.50 8.27
N ALA A 90 2.87 19.35 9.29
CA ALA A 90 2.40 20.72 9.20
C ALA A 90 3.20 21.54 8.16
N LEU A 91 4.52 21.35 8.11
CA LEU A 91 5.40 22.26 7.36
C LEU A 91 5.86 21.69 6.00
N ILE A 92 5.95 20.36 5.84
CA ILE A 92 6.50 19.74 4.62
C ILE A 92 5.52 18.78 3.95
N TRP A 93 5.03 17.76 4.66
CA TRP A 93 4.40 16.59 4.03
C TRP A 93 2.88 16.69 3.88
N GLY A 94 2.20 17.41 4.76
CA GLY A 94 0.74 17.50 4.79
C GLY A 94 0.17 18.09 3.49
N ASN A 95 -1.11 17.84 3.20
CA ASN A 95 -1.76 18.45 2.05
C ASN A 95 -1.90 19.97 2.20
N ALA A 96 -1.89 20.46 3.44
CA ALA A 96 -1.91 21.88 3.77
C ALA A 96 -0.53 22.53 3.91
N SER A 97 0.56 21.80 3.66
CA SER A 97 1.91 22.37 3.72
C SER A 97 2.15 23.31 2.53
N MET A 98 3.02 24.32 2.72
CA MET A 98 3.40 25.21 1.63
C MET A 98 4.15 24.49 0.50
N PRO A 99 5.08 23.55 0.75
CA PRO A 99 5.69 22.77 -0.33
C PRO A 99 4.68 22.04 -1.22
N ALA A 100 3.67 21.38 -0.62
CA ALA A 100 2.63 20.71 -1.40
C ALA A 100 1.75 21.71 -2.16
N THR A 101 1.38 22.82 -1.51
CA THR A 101 0.53 23.86 -2.10
C THR A 101 1.21 24.55 -3.28
N ILE A 102 2.47 24.98 -3.12
CA ILE A 102 3.30 25.58 -4.18
C ILE A 102 3.52 24.60 -5.34
N GLN A 103 3.78 23.32 -5.04
CA GLN A 103 3.97 22.31 -6.09
C GLN A 103 2.70 22.10 -6.92
N SER A 104 1.53 22.14 -6.28
CA SER A 104 0.24 21.91 -6.93
C SER A 104 -0.39 23.14 -7.62
N SER A 105 0.16 24.34 -7.42
CA SER A 105 -0.39 25.58 -7.96
C SER A 105 0.66 26.35 -8.78
N ASP A 106 0.44 26.46 -10.10
CA ASP A 106 1.32 27.20 -11.01
C ASP A 106 1.47 28.68 -10.65
N VAL A 107 0.42 29.33 -10.17
CA VAL A 107 0.45 30.76 -9.77
C VAL A 107 1.34 30.94 -8.55
N LEU A 108 1.06 30.22 -7.46
CA LEU A 108 1.89 30.28 -6.25
C LEU A 108 3.34 29.85 -6.51
N ARG A 109 3.58 28.93 -7.46
CA ARG A 109 4.94 28.61 -7.92
C ARG A 109 5.63 29.81 -8.57
N LYS A 110 4.93 30.56 -9.44
CA LYS A 110 5.47 31.80 -10.03
C LYS A 110 5.75 32.87 -8.97
N VAL A 111 4.84 33.07 -8.03
CA VAL A 111 4.98 34.03 -6.92
C VAL A 111 6.16 33.67 -6.02
N PHE A 112 6.26 32.42 -5.61
CA PHE A 112 7.40 31.92 -4.83
C PHE A 112 8.73 32.15 -5.55
N ASN A 113 8.79 31.80 -6.85
CA ASN A 113 9.99 31.99 -7.65
C ASN A 113 10.41 33.45 -7.74
N GLN A 114 9.45 34.38 -7.80
CA GLN A 114 9.75 35.80 -7.78
C GLN A 114 10.40 36.20 -6.45
N TYR A 115 9.79 35.84 -5.31
CA TYR A 115 10.34 36.18 -4.00
C TYR A 115 11.70 35.52 -3.72
N VAL A 116 11.97 34.35 -4.29
CA VAL A 116 13.27 33.71 -4.19
C VAL A 116 14.31 34.43 -5.05
N LYS A 117 13.96 34.86 -6.28
CA LYS A 117 14.82 35.70 -7.13
C LYS A 117 15.16 37.02 -6.46
N ASP A 118 14.20 37.67 -5.81
CA ASP A 118 14.41 38.93 -5.08
C ASP A 118 15.44 38.78 -3.94
N MET A 119 15.67 37.54 -3.47
CA MET A 119 16.68 37.20 -2.46
C MET A 119 17.94 36.55 -3.06
N GLY A 120 18.14 36.64 -4.38
CA GLY A 120 19.34 36.14 -5.08
C GLY A 120 19.31 34.65 -5.44
N GLY A 121 18.13 34.00 -5.43
CA GLY A 121 17.95 32.57 -5.66
C GLY A 121 17.58 32.16 -7.10
N ASP A 122 18.29 32.65 -8.12
CA ASP A 122 17.89 32.54 -9.54
C ASP A 122 17.59 31.12 -10.08
N ARG A 123 18.08 30.07 -9.42
CA ARG A 123 17.96 28.67 -9.86
C ARG A 123 16.88 27.87 -9.13
N VAL A 124 16.27 28.42 -8.09
CA VAL A 124 15.25 27.71 -7.32
C VAL A 124 13.88 28.02 -7.91
N GLN A 125 13.31 27.03 -8.61
CA GLN A 125 12.05 27.17 -9.33
C GLN A 125 10.86 26.42 -8.68
N SER A 126 11.13 25.62 -7.66
CA SER A 126 10.13 24.85 -6.93
C SER A 126 10.67 24.36 -5.58
N MET A 127 9.81 23.78 -4.75
CA MET A 127 10.22 23.09 -3.53
C MET A 127 10.68 21.65 -3.79
N SER A 128 10.42 21.11 -4.99
CA SER A 128 10.82 19.75 -5.42
C SER A 128 10.30 18.60 -4.54
N LEU A 129 9.12 18.76 -3.92
CA LEU A 129 8.47 17.71 -3.15
C LEU A 129 7.73 16.74 -4.07
N CYS A 130 7.98 15.44 -3.91
CA CYS A 130 7.29 14.35 -4.59
C CYS A 130 6.79 13.33 -3.55
N LYS A 131 5.53 13.41 -3.13
CA LYS A 131 5.00 12.57 -2.02
C LYS A 131 5.11 11.06 -2.26
N GLN A 132 5.16 10.63 -3.52
CA GLN A 132 5.38 9.24 -3.92
C GLN A 132 6.81 8.74 -3.61
N ARG A 133 7.76 9.66 -3.40
CA ARG A 133 9.16 9.37 -3.05
C ARG A 133 9.50 10.04 -1.73
N PHE A 134 9.54 9.26 -0.65
CA PHE A 134 9.80 9.78 0.68
C PHE A 134 11.07 10.63 0.72
N ASP A 135 12.17 10.15 0.14
CA ASP A 135 13.47 10.83 0.00
C ASP A 135 13.41 12.23 -0.64
N SER A 136 12.40 12.54 -1.45
CA SER A 136 12.24 13.88 -2.04
C SER A 136 11.99 14.97 -1.00
N HIS A 137 11.55 14.62 0.22
CA HIS A 137 11.31 15.60 1.26
C HIS A 137 12.59 16.29 1.73
N GLN A 138 13.77 15.66 1.64
CA GLN A 138 15.03 16.26 2.12
C GLN A 138 15.27 17.62 1.46
N LYS A 139 15.07 17.67 0.14
CA LYS A 139 15.24 18.89 -0.66
C LYS A 139 14.18 19.94 -0.33
N ALA A 140 12.92 19.52 -0.15
CA ALA A 140 11.84 20.41 0.25
C ALA A 140 12.08 21.02 1.64
N THR A 141 12.56 20.21 2.60
CA THR A 141 12.90 20.65 3.95
C THR A 141 14.05 21.65 3.92
N GLY A 142 15.17 21.31 3.25
CA GLY A 142 16.32 22.21 3.14
C GLY A 142 15.94 23.54 2.47
N ARG A 143 15.14 23.51 1.39
CA ARG A 143 14.65 24.72 0.72
C ARG A 143 13.71 25.54 1.57
N LEU A 144 12.86 24.92 2.38
CA LEU A 144 11.98 25.67 3.28
C LEU A 144 12.79 26.46 4.31
N ILE A 145 13.88 25.87 4.84
CA ILE A 145 14.76 26.56 5.78
C ILE A 145 15.53 27.69 5.10
N LEU A 146 16.16 27.41 3.95
CA LEU A 146 16.94 28.42 3.20
C LEU A 146 16.07 29.57 2.69
N TRP A 147 14.84 29.27 2.28
CA TRP A 147 13.89 30.21 1.69
C TRP A 147 12.64 30.40 2.55
N LEU A 148 12.83 30.47 3.87
CA LEU A 148 11.73 30.63 4.83
C LEU A 148 10.97 31.93 4.58
N ARG A 149 11.68 33.06 4.39
CA ARG A 149 11.06 34.38 4.12
C ARG A 149 10.27 34.40 2.81
N PRO A 150 10.80 33.95 1.65
CA PRO A 150 10.01 33.82 0.43
C PRO A 150 8.79 32.92 0.59
N THR A 151 8.91 31.83 1.36
CA THR A 151 7.78 30.93 1.60
C THR A 151 6.70 31.60 2.44
N ILE A 152 7.06 32.34 3.49
CA ILE A 152 6.12 33.13 4.31
C ILE A 152 5.44 34.19 3.45
N LYS A 153 6.19 34.95 2.64
CA LYS A 153 5.62 35.95 1.71
C LYS A 153 4.63 35.33 0.73
N THR A 154 4.95 34.14 0.21
CA THR A 154 4.04 33.39 -0.68
C THR A 154 2.77 32.95 0.05
N ALA A 155 2.89 32.52 1.30
CA ALA A 155 1.74 32.16 2.12
C ALA A 155 0.86 33.38 2.42
N ILE A 156 1.44 34.53 2.77
CA ILE A 156 0.72 35.80 2.96
C ILE A 156 -0.02 36.18 1.68
N TYR A 157 0.66 36.13 0.53
CA TYR A 157 0.04 36.37 -0.77
C TYR A 157 -1.19 35.46 -0.98
N ALA A 158 -1.06 34.17 -0.71
CA ALA A 158 -2.18 33.24 -0.84
C ALA A 158 -3.35 33.57 0.11
N THR A 159 -3.08 33.96 1.36
CA THR A 159 -4.15 34.34 2.31
C THR A 159 -4.93 35.60 1.89
N VAL A 160 -4.27 36.53 1.20
CA VAL A 160 -4.88 37.79 0.74
C VAL A 160 -5.59 37.61 -0.60
N TYR A 161 -4.90 37.06 -1.61
CA TYR A 161 -5.38 37.01 -2.99
C TYR A 161 -6.15 35.74 -3.34
N ARG A 162 -6.09 34.70 -2.49
CA ARG A 162 -6.86 33.45 -2.63
C ARG A 162 -7.75 33.20 -1.41
N ARG A 163 -8.30 34.28 -0.86
CA ARG A 163 -9.21 34.21 0.29
C ARG A 163 -10.43 33.35 -0.07
N ASN A 164 -10.84 32.48 0.86
CA ASN A 164 -11.94 31.53 0.70
C ASN A 164 -11.74 30.47 -0.39
N ASP A 165 -10.51 30.30 -0.89
CA ASP A 165 -10.10 29.17 -1.71
C ASP A 165 -9.23 28.22 -0.89
N ARG A 166 -9.17 26.96 -1.31
CA ARG A 166 -8.38 25.88 -0.72
C ARG A 166 -6.93 26.29 -0.47
N ASP A 167 -6.30 26.98 -1.42
CA ASP A 167 -4.89 27.37 -1.29
C ASP A 167 -4.70 28.49 -0.24
N GLY A 168 -5.68 29.39 -0.08
CA GLY A 168 -5.68 30.41 0.97
C GLY A 168 -5.86 29.80 2.37
N GLU A 169 -6.76 28.83 2.52
CA GLU A 169 -6.96 28.10 3.78
C GLU A 169 -5.70 27.32 4.20
N ARG A 170 -5.06 26.65 3.23
CA ARG A 170 -3.80 25.92 3.47
C ARG A 170 -2.67 26.86 3.87
N ALA A 171 -2.54 28.00 3.20
CA ALA A 171 -1.55 29.02 3.55
C ALA A 171 -1.79 29.60 4.96
N ALA A 172 -3.05 29.86 5.33
CA ALA A 172 -3.40 30.30 6.68
C ALA A 172 -3.02 29.22 7.72
N PHE A 173 -3.32 27.94 7.46
CA PHE A 173 -2.91 26.84 8.32
C PHE A 173 -1.39 26.77 8.51
N PHE A 174 -0.61 26.93 7.44
CA PHE A 174 0.85 26.99 7.52
C PHE A 174 1.34 28.16 8.39
N LEU A 175 0.84 29.38 8.17
CA LEU A 175 1.22 30.57 8.94
C LEU A 175 0.86 30.42 10.44
N ARG A 176 -0.30 29.85 10.75
CA ARG A 176 -0.68 29.50 12.13
C ARG A 176 0.28 28.50 12.74
N SER A 177 0.72 27.52 11.96
CA SER A 177 1.58 26.42 12.41
C SER A 177 3.04 26.82 12.64
N LEU A 178 3.52 27.94 12.12
CA LEU A 178 4.91 28.37 12.31
C LEU A 178 5.21 28.78 13.76
N SER A 179 6.30 28.28 14.32
CA SER A 179 6.89 28.77 15.56
C SER A 179 8.41 28.60 15.49
N GLU A 180 9.15 29.30 16.34
CA GLU A 180 10.60 29.19 16.43
C GLU A 180 11.03 27.74 16.68
N GLU A 181 10.36 27.06 17.62
CA GLU A 181 10.63 25.66 17.97
C GLU A 181 10.39 24.72 16.79
N ARG A 182 9.30 24.92 16.04
CA ARG A 182 8.98 24.09 14.87
C ARG A 182 9.94 24.33 13.72
N VAL A 183 10.35 25.58 13.48
CA VAL A 183 11.34 25.92 12.44
C VAL A 183 12.72 25.35 12.81
N LEU A 184 13.12 25.48 14.08
CA LEU A 184 14.39 24.95 14.57
C LEU A 184 14.42 23.42 14.51
N LEU A 185 13.38 22.75 14.99
CA LEU A 185 13.27 21.29 14.90
C LEU A 185 13.29 20.83 13.44
N LEU A 186 12.60 21.55 12.55
CA LEU A 186 12.63 21.22 11.13
C LEU A 186 14.01 21.43 10.49
N ALA A 187 14.78 22.41 10.95
CA ALA A 187 16.16 22.62 10.51
C ALA A 187 17.08 21.47 10.95
N MET A 188 16.93 20.99 12.18
CA MET A 188 17.65 19.79 12.64
C MET A 188 17.25 18.54 11.84
N VAL A 189 15.97 18.41 11.50
CA VAL A 189 15.47 17.37 10.59
C VAL A 189 16.08 17.52 9.19
N ALA A 190 16.26 18.74 8.68
CA ALA A 190 16.95 18.98 7.41
C ALA A 190 18.41 18.50 7.47
N ASP A 191 19.10 18.74 8.59
CA ASP A 191 20.47 18.25 8.78
C ASP A 191 20.56 16.73 8.81
N PHE A 192 19.68 16.09 9.56
CA PHE A 192 19.58 14.63 9.65
C PHE A 192 19.29 14.00 8.29
N THR A 193 18.32 14.55 7.56
CA THR A 193 17.88 13.98 6.28
C THR A 193 18.90 14.19 5.16
N ASP A 194 19.74 15.22 5.22
CA ASP A 194 20.88 15.36 4.31
C ASP A 194 21.88 14.21 4.50
N GLU A 195 22.23 13.87 5.74
CA GLU A 195 23.11 12.73 6.02
C GLU A 195 22.48 11.41 5.55
N ALA A 196 21.20 11.23 5.83
CA ALA A 196 20.52 10.01 5.44
C ALA A 196 20.30 9.91 3.92
N THR A 197 20.21 11.03 3.20
CA THR A 197 20.13 11.02 1.73
C THR A 197 21.45 10.56 1.09
N ARG A 198 22.59 10.72 1.78
CA ARG A 198 23.88 10.21 1.29
C ARG A 198 23.89 8.69 1.23
N ILE A 199 23.46 8.04 2.32
CA ILE A 199 23.37 6.58 2.34
C ILE A 199 22.36 6.07 1.31
N ILE A 200 21.23 6.75 1.12
CA ILE A 200 20.24 6.34 0.11
C ILE A 200 20.86 6.41 -1.28
N ARG A 201 21.54 7.52 -1.64
CA ARG A 201 22.15 7.67 -2.97
C ARG A 201 23.29 6.68 -3.21
N LEU A 202 24.05 6.34 -2.18
CA LEU A 202 25.06 5.30 -2.26
C LEU A 202 24.42 3.94 -2.56
N MET A 203 23.40 3.56 -1.77
CA MET A 203 22.74 2.26 -1.91
C MET A 203 21.91 2.12 -3.21
N ASP A 204 21.53 3.23 -3.83
CA ASP A 204 20.82 3.31 -5.12
C ASP A 204 21.78 3.32 -6.33
N SER A 205 23.09 3.46 -6.09
CA SER A 205 24.12 3.50 -7.14
C SER A 205 24.59 2.10 -7.53
N GLU A 206 24.42 1.72 -8.79
CA GLU A 206 24.93 0.45 -9.34
C GLU A 206 26.46 0.34 -9.28
N ALA A 207 27.16 1.49 -9.24
CA ALA A 207 28.62 1.55 -9.14
C ALA A 207 29.14 1.53 -7.69
N ALA A 208 28.25 1.47 -6.69
CA ALA A 208 28.68 1.46 -5.30
C ALA A 208 29.24 0.09 -4.91
N ASP A 209 30.42 0.08 -4.31
CA ASP A 209 31.01 -1.14 -3.79
C ASP A 209 30.26 -1.59 -2.52
N VAL A 210 29.67 -2.78 -2.61
CA VAL A 210 28.96 -3.45 -1.54
C VAL A 210 29.80 -3.62 -0.28
N ALA A 211 31.13 -3.78 -0.41
CA ALA A 211 32.02 -3.94 0.73
C ALA A 211 32.07 -2.67 1.60
N THR A 212 31.91 -1.50 0.98
CA THR A 212 31.99 -0.19 1.66
C THR A 212 30.68 0.19 2.38
N HIS A 213 29.59 -0.53 2.13
CA HIS A 213 28.27 -0.19 2.65
C HIS A 213 28.20 -0.10 4.17
N ASN A 214 28.91 -0.97 4.89
CA ASN A 214 28.91 -0.94 6.35
C ASN A 214 29.68 0.27 6.89
N ILE A 215 30.80 0.61 6.27
CA ILE A 215 31.57 1.80 6.62
C ILE A 215 30.71 3.04 6.44
N GLU A 216 29.90 3.10 5.38
CA GLU A 216 29.02 4.24 5.12
C GLU A 216 27.84 4.30 6.10
N LEU A 217 27.38 3.16 6.62
CA LEU A 217 26.44 3.13 7.75
C LEU A 217 27.08 3.60 9.06
N ASP A 218 28.36 3.28 9.32
CA ASP A 218 29.13 3.81 10.45
C ASP A 218 29.34 5.31 10.36
N VAL A 219 29.70 5.78 9.16
CA VAL A 219 29.86 7.20 8.88
C VAL A 219 28.55 7.92 9.14
N PHE A 220 27.43 7.37 8.68
CA PHE A 220 26.11 7.92 8.97
C PHE A 220 25.84 7.96 10.48
N ALA A 221 25.96 6.83 11.20
CA ALA A 221 25.71 6.73 12.63
C ALA A 221 26.58 7.72 13.43
N SER A 222 27.87 7.75 13.14
CA SER A 222 28.85 8.65 13.76
C SER A 222 28.50 10.12 13.51
N ARG A 223 28.09 10.48 12.28
CA ARG A 223 27.72 11.87 11.93
C ARG A 223 26.43 12.30 12.62
N VAL A 224 25.40 11.45 12.66
CA VAL A 224 24.15 11.82 13.35
C VAL A 224 24.32 11.86 14.87
N LYS A 225 25.18 11.02 15.45
CA LYS A 225 25.62 11.16 16.85
C LYS A 225 26.26 12.52 17.08
N HIS A 226 27.28 12.85 16.29
CA HIS A 226 28.00 14.11 16.42
C HIS A 226 27.06 15.33 16.32
N LEU A 227 26.12 15.31 15.37
CA LEU A 227 25.19 16.42 15.18
C LEU A 227 24.16 16.55 16.31
N PHE A 228 23.62 15.45 16.83
CA PHE A 228 22.42 15.52 17.68
C PHE A 228 22.59 14.97 19.10
N ILE A 229 23.48 14.00 19.30
CA ILE A 229 23.81 13.51 20.65
C ILE A 229 24.83 14.45 21.29
N ASP A 230 25.88 14.80 20.53
CA ASP A 230 26.91 15.76 20.97
C ASP A 230 26.51 17.23 20.70
N GLU A 231 25.28 17.45 20.23
CA GLU A 231 24.63 18.76 20.02
C GLU A 231 25.38 19.73 19.09
N HIS A 232 26.21 19.19 18.18
CA HIS A 232 27.01 20.01 17.26
C HIS A 232 26.20 20.69 16.15
N ALA A 233 24.96 20.26 15.88
CA ALA A 233 24.13 20.85 14.82
C ALA A 233 23.94 22.37 14.96
N THR A 234 24.03 22.94 16.17
CA THR A 234 23.96 24.41 16.36
C THR A 234 25.10 25.18 15.70
N LYS A 235 26.20 24.50 15.37
CA LYS A 235 27.44 25.08 14.83
C LYS A 235 27.62 24.83 13.34
N SER A 236 26.70 24.12 12.68
CA SER A 236 26.79 23.83 11.26
C SER A 236 25.43 23.68 10.57
N GLY A 237 25.46 23.62 9.25
CA GLY A 237 24.33 23.22 8.42
C GLY A 237 23.08 24.09 8.49
N TYR A 238 21.92 23.45 8.33
CA TYR A 238 20.61 24.12 8.29
C TYR A 238 20.21 24.64 9.67
N THR A 239 20.59 23.95 10.74
CA THR A 239 20.29 24.35 12.12
C THR A 239 20.99 25.65 12.47
N MET A 240 22.30 25.78 12.19
CA MET A 240 23.02 27.05 12.34
C MET A 240 22.38 28.16 11.48
N PHE A 241 22.08 27.87 10.22
CA PHE A 241 21.43 28.84 9.33
C PHE A 241 20.07 29.33 9.85
N ALA A 242 19.25 28.41 10.39
CA ALA A 242 17.96 28.73 10.96
C ALA A 242 18.08 29.57 12.23
N LEU A 243 19.05 29.26 13.11
CA LEU A 243 19.33 30.06 14.31
C LEU A 243 19.71 31.49 13.95
N GLU A 244 20.60 31.68 12.96
CA GLU A 244 20.96 33.02 12.47
C GLU A 244 19.76 33.73 11.84
N SER A 245 18.97 33.02 11.03
CA SER A 245 17.79 33.59 10.37
C SER A 245 16.72 34.04 11.37
N LEU A 246 16.53 33.29 12.47
CA LEU A 246 15.57 33.58 13.53
C LEU A 246 16.00 34.71 14.47
N LYS A 247 17.25 35.21 14.39
CA LYS A 247 17.63 36.44 15.13
C LYS A 247 16.89 37.67 14.61
N THR A 248 16.53 37.68 13.33
CA THR A 248 15.82 38.80 12.73
C THR A 248 14.30 38.51 12.72
N PRO A 249 13.47 39.37 13.32
CA PRO A 249 12.03 39.15 13.38
C PRO A 249 11.37 39.23 12.00
N ILE A 250 10.38 38.37 11.77
CA ILE A 250 9.49 38.37 10.61
C ILE A 250 8.07 38.56 11.13
N ALA A 251 7.50 39.74 10.92
CA ALA A 251 6.12 40.04 11.28
C ALA A 251 5.18 39.71 10.11
N PHE A 252 4.03 39.10 10.41
CA PHE A 252 2.97 38.82 9.44
C PHE A 252 1.62 38.70 10.13
N ASP A 253 0.56 39.03 9.39
CA ASP A 253 -0.82 38.88 9.87
C ASP A 253 -1.43 37.58 9.39
N VAL A 254 -2.16 36.90 10.28
CA VAL A 254 -2.95 35.71 9.95
C VAL A 254 -4.28 35.79 10.68
N ASP A 255 -5.39 35.68 9.93
CA ASP A 255 -6.76 35.78 10.45
C ASP A 255 -7.02 37.05 11.29
N GLY A 256 -6.43 38.18 10.89
CA GLY A 256 -6.55 39.46 11.61
C GLY A 256 -5.74 39.55 12.90
N LYS A 257 -4.86 38.59 13.18
CA LYS A 257 -3.91 38.62 14.30
C LYS A 257 -2.49 38.79 13.80
N SER A 258 -1.80 39.81 14.29
CA SER A 258 -0.36 39.99 14.03
C SER A 258 0.46 38.97 14.81
N LYS A 259 1.36 38.29 14.10
CA LYS A 259 2.28 37.30 14.64
C LYS A 259 3.70 37.67 14.24
N THR A 260 4.66 37.37 15.11
CA THR A 260 6.08 37.56 14.82
C THR A 260 6.79 36.22 14.98
N LEU A 261 7.65 35.90 14.01
CA LEU A 261 8.53 34.74 14.02
C LEU A 261 9.98 35.24 14.14
N GLY A 262 10.70 34.76 15.14
CA GLY A 262 12.06 35.18 15.41
C GLY A 262 12.15 36.56 16.07
N GLY A 263 13.37 36.96 16.40
CA GLY A 263 13.69 38.18 17.12
C GLY A 263 14.68 37.92 18.27
N PRO A 264 15.24 38.98 18.86
CA PRO A 264 16.13 38.86 20.01
C PRO A 264 15.42 38.06 21.12
N THR A 265 16.10 37.07 21.70
CA THR A 265 15.62 36.22 22.81
C THR A 265 14.45 35.25 22.54
N LYS A 266 13.90 35.21 21.32
CA LYS A 266 12.77 34.31 20.99
C LYS A 266 13.16 32.82 20.97
N VAL A 267 14.39 32.52 20.59
CA VAL A 267 14.96 31.17 20.69
C VAL A 267 15.68 31.06 22.04
N SER A 268 15.12 30.30 22.97
CA SER A 268 15.71 30.08 24.29
C SER A 268 16.60 28.83 24.31
N PRO A 269 17.61 28.75 25.20
CA PRO A 269 18.40 27.54 25.39
C PRO A 269 17.53 26.32 25.74
N ALA A 270 16.47 26.52 26.53
CA ALA A 270 15.51 25.46 26.87
C ALA A 270 14.75 24.92 25.64
N MET A 271 14.43 25.79 24.66
CA MET A 271 13.82 25.37 23.40
C MET A 271 14.81 24.53 22.57
N ILE A 272 16.07 24.96 22.48
CA ILE A 272 17.12 24.20 21.79
C ILE A 272 17.27 22.80 22.40
N ALA A 273 17.29 22.71 23.73
CA ALA A 273 17.37 21.44 24.45
C ALA A 273 16.16 20.51 24.15
N ARG A 274 14.94 21.04 24.06
CA ARG A 274 13.75 20.25 23.66
C ARG A 274 13.83 19.74 22.21
N CYS A 275 14.34 20.57 21.29
CA CYS A 275 14.58 20.13 19.92
C CYS A 275 15.61 19.00 19.87
N PHE A 276 16.73 19.12 20.61
CA PHE A 276 17.71 18.04 20.71
C PHE A 276 17.17 16.78 21.37
N ALA A 277 16.33 16.89 22.41
CA ALA A 277 15.67 15.73 23.00
C ALA A 277 14.82 14.97 21.96
N SER A 278 14.15 15.69 21.06
CA SER A 278 13.40 15.08 19.95
C SER A 278 14.34 14.41 18.93
N MET A 279 15.46 15.05 18.60
CA MET A 279 16.43 14.49 17.66
C MET A 279 17.20 13.28 18.22
N LYS A 280 17.51 13.26 19.53
CA LYS A 280 18.12 12.11 20.22
C LYS A 280 17.22 10.87 20.11
N LYS A 281 15.90 11.03 20.27
CA LYS A 281 14.92 9.95 20.02
C LYS A 281 14.98 9.45 18.57
N LEU A 282 15.08 10.38 17.61
CA LEU A 282 15.17 10.03 16.20
C LEU A 282 16.43 9.22 15.89
N VAL A 283 17.59 9.65 16.40
CA VAL A 283 18.87 8.96 16.22
C VAL A 283 18.82 7.54 16.80
N GLY A 284 18.33 7.37 18.04
CA GLY A 284 18.21 6.05 18.66
C GLY A 284 17.30 5.09 17.89
N LEU A 285 16.17 5.58 17.39
CA LEU A 285 15.30 4.77 16.54
C LEU A 285 15.97 4.42 15.19
N SER A 286 16.69 5.36 14.57
CA SER A 286 17.38 5.11 13.31
C SER A 286 18.49 4.07 13.43
N THR A 287 19.26 4.06 14.51
CA THR A 287 20.28 3.03 14.77
C THR A 287 19.66 1.64 15.00
N GLU A 288 18.52 1.56 15.69
CA GLU A 288 17.78 0.29 15.84
C GLU A 288 17.23 -0.21 14.48
N VAL A 289 16.81 0.71 13.60
CA VAL A 289 16.40 0.35 12.24
C VAL A 289 17.59 -0.18 11.43
N ILE A 290 18.78 0.44 11.52
CA ILE A 290 19.98 -0.05 10.82
C ILE A 290 20.29 -1.49 11.22
N ALA A 291 20.32 -1.80 12.52
CA ALA A 291 20.53 -3.17 13.02
C ALA A 291 19.48 -4.17 12.45
N SER A 292 18.25 -3.73 12.24
CA SER A 292 17.17 -4.58 11.71
C SER A 292 17.14 -4.74 10.19
N GLU A 293 17.59 -3.73 9.43
CA GLU A 293 17.53 -3.72 7.98
C GLU A 293 18.83 -4.26 7.36
N PHE A 294 19.95 -4.16 8.10
CA PHE A 294 21.28 -4.61 7.68
C PHE A 294 21.84 -5.66 8.66
N PRO A 295 21.22 -6.84 8.79
CA PRO A 295 21.60 -7.84 9.81
C PRO A 295 22.97 -8.50 9.57
N ALA A 296 23.48 -8.49 8.34
CA ALA A 296 24.84 -8.99 8.05
C ALA A 296 25.93 -7.97 8.40
N TYR A 297 25.55 -6.77 8.84
CA TYR A 297 26.44 -5.63 9.03
C TYR A 297 27.69 -5.99 9.86
N GLU A 298 27.57 -6.74 10.96
CA GLU A 298 28.71 -7.09 11.81
C GLU A 298 29.75 -7.99 11.11
N ILE A 299 29.30 -9.06 10.43
CA ILE A 299 30.19 -9.97 9.69
C ILE A 299 30.89 -9.21 8.55
N LEU A 300 30.12 -8.39 7.87
CA LEU A 300 30.54 -7.68 6.68
C LEU A 300 31.45 -6.48 7.05
N THR A 301 31.29 -5.91 8.25
CA THR A 301 32.24 -4.98 8.89
C THR A 301 33.50 -5.69 9.39
N ALA A 302 33.41 -6.93 9.89
CA ALA A 302 34.60 -7.68 10.32
C ALA A 302 35.56 -7.96 9.15
N LEU A 303 35.05 -8.05 7.92
CA LEU A 303 35.85 -8.15 6.70
C LEU A 303 36.55 -6.83 6.31
N LYS A 304 36.37 -5.74 7.05
CA LYS A 304 37.08 -4.46 6.82
C LYS A 304 38.59 -4.58 6.90
N ILE A 305 39.12 -5.60 7.59
CA ILE A 305 40.56 -5.90 7.58
C ILE A 305 41.10 -6.19 6.17
N PHE A 306 40.23 -6.57 5.25
CA PHE A 306 40.56 -6.82 3.84
C PHE A 306 40.29 -5.60 2.95
N ASP A 307 39.77 -4.51 3.49
CA ASP A 307 39.57 -3.25 2.77
C ASP A 307 40.92 -2.52 2.66
N VAL A 308 41.69 -2.90 1.64
CA VAL A 308 42.98 -2.30 1.34
C VAL A 308 42.71 -1.01 0.57
N SER A 309 43.08 0.16 1.14
CA SER A 309 42.86 1.44 0.47
C SER A 309 43.37 1.41 -0.97
N GLU A 310 42.70 2.07 -1.91
CA GLU A 310 43.07 2.05 -3.33
C GLU A 310 44.55 2.37 -3.55
N VAL A 311 45.11 3.31 -2.77
CA VAL A 311 46.52 3.68 -2.80
C VAL A 311 47.43 2.55 -2.31
N MET A 312 47.06 1.88 -1.22
CA MET A 312 47.83 0.76 -0.66
C MET A 312 47.69 -0.50 -1.52
N ALA A 313 46.53 -0.75 -2.09
CA ALA A 313 46.31 -1.80 -3.08
C ALA A 313 47.12 -1.55 -4.36
N GLN A 314 47.17 -0.29 -4.84
CA GLN A 314 48.02 0.12 -5.96
C GLN A 314 49.51 -0.04 -5.62
N GLN A 315 49.95 0.33 -4.41
CA GLN A 315 51.33 0.14 -3.97
C GLN A 315 51.71 -1.35 -3.88
N LEU A 316 50.88 -2.18 -3.25
CA LEU A 316 51.09 -3.63 -3.18
C LEU A 316 51.06 -4.25 -4.58
N TRP A 317 50.18 -3.79 -5.46
CA TRP A 317 50.13 -4.23 -6.85
C TRP A 317 51.40 -3.86 -7.60
N ILE A 318 51.88 -2.62 -7.48
CA ILE A 318 53.13 -2.16 -8.11
C ILE A 318 54.32 -2.96 -7.57
N GLU A 319 54.35 -3.21 -6.27
CA GLU A 319 55.42 -3.97 -5.61
C GLU A 319 55.46 -5.44 -6.09
N TRP A 320 54.30 -6.09 -6.26
CA TRP A 320 54.23 -7.53 -6.53
C TRP A 320 54.12 -7.87 -8.02
N TYR A 321 53.52 -6.97 -8.82
CA TYR A 321 53.18 -7.22 -10.22
C TYR A 321 53.73 -6.14 -11.17
N GLY A 322 54.42 -5.13 -10.65
CA GLY A 322 54.99 -4.02 -11.42
C GLY A 322 53.96 -2.93 -11.77
N GLU A 323 54.43 -1.83 -12.39
CA GLU A 323 53.54 -0.76 -12.83
C GLU A 323 52.49 -1.29 -13.84
N PRO A 324 51.18 -1.06 -13.60
CA PRO A 324 50.15 -1.41 -14.56
C PRO A 324 50.44 -0.74 -15.91
N ARG A 325 50.28 -1.48 -17.02
CA ARG A 325 50.37 -0.87 -18.35
C ARG A 325 49.32 0.24 -18.42
N LYS A 326 49.75 1.49 -18.61
CA LYS A 326 48.88 2.65 -18.79
C LYS A 326 48.09 2.49 -20.09
N GLY A 327 46.99 1.74 -20.02
CA GLY A 327 45.95 1.71 -21.03
C GLY A 327 45.36 3.10 -21.13
N SER A 328 45.73 3.76 -22.22
CA SER A 328 45.21 5.01 -22.78
C SER A 328 43.82 5.44 -22.32
N THR A 329 43.73 6.75 -22.06
CA THR A 329 42.52 7.60 -22.03
C THR A 329 41.52 7.34 -20.90
N SER A 330 41.42 8.33 -19.99
CA SER A 330 40.19 8.59 -19.24
C SER A 330 39.01 8.52 -20.22
N ARG A 331 38.02 7.68 -19.94
CA ARG A 331 36.75 7.61 -20.68
C ARG A 331 36.28 9.03 -21.04
N ILE A 332 36.20 9.33 -22.34
CA ILE A 332 35.84 10.64 -22.92
C ILE A 332 34.39 11.04 -22.52
N ASP A 333 33.62 10.06 -22.06
CA ASP A 333 32.20 10.07 -21.70
C ASP A 333 31.91 10.43 -20.23
N LEU A 334 32.93 10.54 -19.36
CA LEU A 334 32.77 11.14 -18.02
C LEU A 334 32.71 12.65 -18.16
N GLY A 335 31.50 13.16 -18.44
CA GLY A 335 31.20 14.57 -18.60
C GLY A 335 31.95 15.44 -17.59
N THR A 336 32.53 16.53 -18.09
CA THR A 336 33.35 17.47 -17.32
C THR A 336 32.61 17.87 -16.05
N LYS A 337 33.21 17.62 -14.87
CA LYS A 337 32.65 18.02 -13.57
C LYS A 337 32.42 19.54 -13.60
N ARG A 338 31.18 19.97 -13.82
CA ARG A 338 30.82 21.39 -13.81
C ARG A 338 31.08 21.94 -12.41
N GLY A 339 31.97 22.92 -12.31
CA GLY A 339 32.28 23.59 -11.04
C GLY A 339 31.02 24.13 -10.37
N HIS A 340 30.93 24.01 -9.04
CA HIS A 340 29.83 24.56 -8.28
C HIS A 340 29.88 26.10 -8.32
N LYS A 341 28.80 26.74 -8.78
CA LYS A 341 28.68 28.21 -8.74
C LYS A 341 28.50 28.65 -7.28
N LYS A 342 29.27 29.65 -6.84
CA LYS A 342 29.16 30.26 -5.51
C LYS A 342 27.71 30.71 -5.25
N GLY A 343 27.19 30.44 -4.05
CA GLY A 343 25.81 30.79 -3.66
C GLY A 343 24.73 29.80 -4.09
N SER A 344 25.09 28.67 -4.70
CA SER A 344 24.14 27.59 -5.01
C SER A 344 23.83 26.72 -3.79
N GLU A 345 22.70 25.98 -3.84
CA GLU A 345 22.35 24.96 -2.83
C GLU A 345 23.48 23.93 -2.65
N ALA A 346 24.16 23.56 -3.73
CA ALA A 346 25.33 22.67 -3.69
C ALA A 346 26.54 23.31 -2.98
N ASP A 347 26.78 24.61 -3.18
CA ASP A 347 27.83 25.37 -2.48
C ASP A 347 27.52 25.48 -0.97
N PHE A 348 26.24 25.65 -0.60
CA PHE A 348 25.81 25.62 0.80
C PHE A 348 26.11 24.26 1.45
N LEU A 349 25.72 23.15 0.82
CA LEU A 349 25.99 21.81 1.32
C LEU A 349 27.50 21.53 1.40
N ALA A 350 28.28 22.00 0.43
CA ALA A 350 29.74 21.86 0.46
C ALA A 350 30.38 22.64 1.63
N LYS A 351 29.91 23.87 1.89
CA LYS A 351 30.37 24.68 3.03
C LYS A 351 30.01 24.03 4.37
N ARG A 352 28.77 23.57 4.53
CA ARG A 352 28.34 22.79 5.71
C ARG A 352 29.31 21.66 6.00
N ARG A 353 29.61 20.82 5.00
CA ARG A 353 30.47 19.63 5.19
C ARG A 353 31.90 19.99 5.60
N ARG A 354 32.40 21.15 5.19
CA ARG A 354 33.71 21.65 5.64
C ARG A 354 33.67 22.11 7.10
N LEU A 355 32.55 22.71 7.54
CA LEU A 355 32.37 23.16 8.92
C LEU A 355 32.23 22.01 9.91
N ASP A 356 31.60 20.90 9.51
CA ASP A 356 31.47 19.70 10.37
C ASP A 356 32.83 19.06 10.72
N GLY A 357 33.87 19.29 9.92
CA GLY A 357 35.19 18.71 10.11
C GLY A 357 35.23 17.17 9.99
N PRO A 358 36.37 16.54 10.30
CA PRO A 358 36.48 15.09 10.39
C PRO A 358 35.78 14.59 11.65
N VAL A 359 34.77 13.73 11.50
CA VAL A 359 34.09 13.07 12.61
C VAL A 359 34.83 11.78 12.97
N LYS A 360 35.05 11.53 14.27
CA LYS A 360 35.59 10.25 14.73
C LYS A 360 34.64 9.13 14.33
N LEU A 361 35.12 8.20 13.52
CA LEU A 361 34.36 7.03 13.13
C LEU A 361 34.23 6.10 14.33
N LEU A 362 33.00 5.79 14.72
CA LEU A 362 32.66 4.82 15.74
C LEU A 362 31.86 3.67 15.10
N PRO A 363 32.03 2.43 15.57
CA PRO A 363 31.16 1.34 15.19
C PRO A 363 29.70 1.66 15.50
N HIS A 364 28.81 1.28 14.60
CA HIS A 364 27.37 1.50 14.71
C HIS A 364 26.81 1.01 16.05
N ASP A 365 27.26 -0.13 16.58
CA ASP A 365 26.75 -0.66 17.84
C ASP A 365 27.12 0.17 19.07
N GLU A 366 28.31 0.79 19.07
CA GLU A 366 28.68 1.73 20.12
C GLU A 366 27.74 2.94 20.09
N VAL A 367 27.50 3.49 18.90
CA VAL A 367 26.55 4.61 18.72
C VAL A 367 25.13 4.20 19.10
N ARG A 368 24.71 2.99 18.73
CA ARG A 368 23.38 2.45 19.02
C ARG A 368 23.16 2.29 20.52
N LEU A 369 24.13 1.75 21.26
CA LEU A 369 24.02 1.57 22.71
C LEU A 369 23.83 2.93 23.42
N GLU A 370 24.62 3.93 23.04
CA GLU A 370 24.49 5.28 23.58
C GLU A 370 23.17 5.95 23.17
N ALA A 371 22.78 5.83 21.90
CA ALA A 371 21.56 6.44 21.38
C ALA A 371 20.29 5.79 21.95
N SER A 372 20.29 4.47 22.13
CA SER A 372 19.17 3.71 22.70
C SER A 372 18.94 4.04 24.18
N ALA A 373 19.98 4.44 24.93
CA ALA A 373 19.83 4.94 26.30
C ALA A 373 19.01 6.25 26.38
N ASN A 374 18.91 7.00 25.28
CA ASN A 374 18.12 8.23 25.21
C ASN A 374 16.65 7.99 24.82
N LEU A 375 16.23 6.74 24.62
CA LEU A 375 14.87 6.43 24.19
C LEU A 375 13.88 6.39 25.37
N PRO A 376 12.76 7.12 25.29
CA PRO A 376 11.76 7.18 26.35
C PRO A 376 11.06 5.82 26.54
N ALA A 377 11.11 5.30 27.77
CA ALA A 377 10.43 4.05 28.15
C ALA A 377 8.89 4.20 28.16
N ASP A 378 8.40 5.41 28.41
CA ASP A 378 6.98 5.75 28.57
C ASP A 378 6.25 6.05 27.25
N CYS A 379 6.97 6.24 26.14
CA CYS A 379 6.35 6.57 24.86
C CYS A 379 5.89 5.31 24.10
N GLN A 380 4.58 5.05 24.10
CA GLN A 380 3.98 3.86 23.47
C GLN A 380 4.35 3.69 21.98
N ARG A 381 4.41 4.77 21.20
CA ARG A 381 4.78 4.69 19.76
C ARG A 381 6.22 4.28 19.55
N VAL A 382 7.13 4.81 20.36
CA VAL A 382 8.56 4.45 20.35
C VAL A 382 8.71 2.98 20.75
N GLN A 383 8.04 2.54 21.82
CA GLN A 383 8.09 1.15 22.27
C GLN A 383 7.50 0.15 21.27
N ALA A 384 6.41 0.52 20.60
CA ALA A 384 5.82 -0.31 19.54
C ALA A 384 6.79 -0.48 18.35
N GLU A 385 7.49 0.59 17.97
CA GLU A 385 8.50 0.54 16.91
C GLU A 385 9.73 -0.27 17.34
N LEU A 386 10.24 -0.09 18.57
CA LEU A 386 11.33 -0.91 19.10
C LEU A 386 10.98 -2.40 19.13
N THR A 387 9.78 -2.72 19.60
CA THR A 387 9.26 -4.10 19.60
C THR A 387 9.20 -4.65 18.18
N PHE A 388 8.75 -3.84 17.21
CA PHE A 388 8.78 -4.23 15.82
C PHE A 388 10.20 -4.53 15.34
N GLN A 389 11.19 -3.66 15.63
CA GLN A 389 12.55 -3.85 15.14
C GLN A 389 13.22 -5.07 15.78
N ARG A 390 13.04 -5.28 17.08
CA ARG A 390 13.51 -6.49 17.77
C ARG A 390 12.89 -7.76 17.21
N ASN A 391 11.56 -7.77 16.99
CA ASN A 391 10.87 -8.90 16.36
C ASN A 391 11.36 -9.14 14.93
N LYS A 392 11.74 -8.08 14.21
CA LYS A 392 12.27 -8.20 12.86
C LYS A 392 13.70 -8.73 12.86
N GLN A 393 14.57 -8.24 13.73
CA GLN A 393 15.92 -8.78 13.94
C GLN A 393 15.83 -10.27 14.27
N PHE A 394 14.99 -10.63 15.25
CA PHE A 394 14.74 -12.03 15.62
C PHE A 394 14.30 -12.88 14.42
N LYS A 395 13.36 -12.40 13.61
CA LYS A 395 12.95 -13.11 12.38
C LYS A 395 14.06 -13.23 11.35
N ASN A 396 14.85 -12.18 11.15
CA ASN A 396 15.98 -12.23 10.23
C ASN A 396 17.01 -13.26 10.69
N THR A 397 17.31 -13.34 12.00
CA THR A 397 18.20 -14.35 12.57
C THR A 397 17.65 -15.76 12.36
N ILE A 398 16.35 -15.99 12.58
CA ILE A 398 15.71 -17.29 12.25
C ILE A 398 15.89 -17.63 10.77
N GLN A 399 15.62 -16.67 9.89
CA GLN A 399 15.77 -16.88 8.44
C GLN A 399 17.21 -17.18 8.07
N SER A 400 18.19 -16.46 8.63
CA SER A 400 19.62 -16.74 8.41
C SER A 400 20.01 -18.14 8.87
N TYR A 401 19.50 -18.60 10.03
CA TYR A 401 19.70 -19.96 10.51
C TYR A 401 19.07 -21.01 9.57
N LEU A 402 17.80 -20.83 9.18
CA LEU A 402 17.10 -21.75 8.28
C LEU A 402 17.75 -21.82 6.88
N SER A 403 18.39 -20.74 6.44
CA SER A 403 19.15 -20.69 5.20
C SER A 403 20.60 -21.19 5.34
N GLY A 404 21.01 -21.68 6.52
CA GLY A 404 22.35 -22.23 6.76
C GLY A 404 23.48 -21.19 6.88
N HIS A 405 23.16 -19.90 7.01
CA HIS A 405 24.15 -18.84 7.21
C HIS A 405 24.64 -18.74 8.66
N LEU A 406 23.84 -19.23 9.61
CA LEU A 406 24.20 -19.32 11.02
C LEU A 406 24.22 -20.79 11.46
N THR A 407 25.23 -21.16 12.22
CA THR A 407 25.34 -22.46 12.88
C THR A 407 24.49 -22.48 14.15
N ALA A 408 24.14 -23.68 14.63
CA ALA A 408 23.35 -23.83 15.86
C ALA A 408 24.02 -23.20 17.12
N LYS A 409 25.34 -22.96 17.09
CA LYS A 409 26.07 -22.31 18.18
C LYS A 409 26.00 -20.77 18.14
N GLU A 410 25.69 -20.20 16.97
CA GLU A 410 25.62 -18.75 16.76
C GLU A 410 24.21 -18.20 16.99
N VAL A 411 23.25 -19.08 17.29
CA VAL A 411 21.86 -18.73 17.52
C VAL A 411 21.53 -18.94 19.00
N PRO A 412 20.82 -18.00 19.66
CA PRO A 412 20.39 -18.14 21.06
C PRO A 412 19.67 -19.46 21.37
N ASP A 413 19.89 -19.98 22.58
CA ASP A 413 19.27 -21.22 23.07
C ASP A 413 17.73 -21.16 22.98
N GLY A 414 17.11 -22.24 22.48
CA GLY A 414 15.66 -22.35 22.26
C GLY A 414 15.16 -21.74 20.94
N MET A 415 16.00 -21.01 20.19
CA MET A 415 15.61 -20.42 18.90
C MET A 415 15.51 -21.45 17.77
N VAL A 416 16.18 -22.60 17.90
CA VAL A 416 16.08 -23.73 16.96
C VAL A 416 14.65 -24.28 16.95
N ASP A 417 14.03 -24.47 18.12
CA ASP A 417 12.65 -24.94 18.25
C ASP A 417 11.65 -23.90 17.71
N VAL A 418 11.95 -22.62 17.93
CA VAL A 418 11.16 -21.51 17.38
C VAL A 418 11.28 -21.44 15.85
N ALA A 419 12.45 -21.74 15.29
CA ALA A 419 12.66 -21.78 13.85
C ALA A 419 11.78 -22.85 13.20
N GLN A 420 11.70 -24.04 13.79
CA GLN A 420 10.81 -25.11 13.32
C GLN A 420 9.33 -24.68 13.37
N THR A 421 8.91 -24.11 14.50
CA THR A 421 7.54 -23.57 14.67
C THR A 421 7.24 -22.45 13.67
N PHE A 422 8.23 -21.63 13.33
CA PHE A 422 8.10 -20.55 12.36
C PHE A 422 7.85 -21.07 10.95
N VAL A 423 8.55 -22.12 10.52
CA VAL A 423 8.33 -22.80 9.23
C VAL A 423 6.90 -23.34 9.15
N GLU A 424 6.40 -23.98 10.20
CA GLU A 424 5.02 -24.49 10.23
C GLU A 424 3.97 -23.37 10.12
N LEU A 425 4.19 -22.25 10.82
CA LEU A 425 3.31 -21.09 10.78
C LEU A 425 3.31 -20.39 9.42
N GLU A 426 4.48 -20.25 8.78
CA GLU A 426 4.58 -19.68 7.43
C GLU A 426 3.87 -20.58 6.42
N THR A 427 4.11 -21.89 6.46
CA THR A 427 3.45 -22.86 5.59
C THR A 427 1.92 -22.78 5.70
N ARG A 428 1.39 -22.67 6.94
CA ARG A 428 -0.05 -22.51 7.18
C ARG A 428 -0.60 -21.19 6.61
N ARG A 429 0.16 -20.09 6.72
CA ARG A 429 -0.25 -18.78 6.19
C ARG A 429 -0.24 -18.75 4.67
N ASP A 430 0.77 -19.35 4.05
CA ASP A 430 0.86 -19.41 2.60
C ASP A 430 -0.24 -20.29 2.02
N ALA A 431 -0.54 -21.44 2.62
CA ALA A 431 -1.71 -22.24 2.27
C ALA A 431 -3.04 -21.45 2.38
N ALA A 432 -3.19 -20.61 3.41
CA ALA A 432 -4.36 -19.75 3.54
C ALA A 432 -4.44 -18.66 2.46
N ARG A 433 -3.30 -18.04 2.10
CA ARG A 433 -3.22 -17.04 1.04
C ARG A 433 -3.55 -17.66 -0.33
N VAL A 434 -2.99 -18.84 -0.63
CA VAL A 434 -3.29 -19.59 -1.86
C VAL A 434 -4.78 -19.88 -1.98
N ARG A 435 -5.44 -20.33 -0.89
CA ARG A 435 -6.90 -20.51 -0.87
C ARG A 435 -7.66 -19.21 -1.11
N GLY A 436 -7.21 -18.09 -0.54
CA GLY A 436 -7.84 -16.78 -0.75
C GLY A 436 -7.75 -16.30 -2.20
N VAL A 437 -6.57 -16.45 -2.82
CA VAL A 437 -6.34 -16.08 -4.22
C VAL A 437 -7.13 -16.99 -5.16
N SER A 438 -7.14 -18.30 -4.93
CA SER A 438 -7.93 -19.25 -5.73
C SER A 438 -9.43 -18.91 -5.69
N LYS A 439 -9.96 -18.57 -4.51
CA LYS A 439 -11.34 -18.08 -4.38
C LYS A 439 -11.58 -16.80 -5.18
N PHE A 440 -10.68 -15.83 -5.10
CA PHE A 440 -10.80 -14.59 -5.87
C PHE A 440 -10.74 -14.82 -7.37
N GLN A 441 -9.86 -15.70 -7.84
CA GLN A 441 -9.74 -16.05 -9.25
C GLN A 441 -11.00 -16.76 -9.77
N ALA A 442 -11.59 -17.65 -8.96
CA ALA A 442 -12.88 -18.27 -9.27
C ALA A 442 -14.04 -17.25 -9.36
N LEU A 443 -13.97 -16.12 -8.63
CA LEU A 443 -14.95 -15.04 -8.75
C LEU A 443 -14.80 -14.24 -10.06
N LEU A 444 -13.58 -14.10 -10.58
CA LEU A 444 -13.30 -13.32 -11.79
C LEU A 444 -13.61 -14.07 -13.09
N ALA A 445 -13.50 -15.41 -13.06
CA ALA A 445 -13.75 -16.26 -14.22
C ALA A 445 -14.58 -17.49 -13.81
N PRO A 446 -15.87 -17.33 -13.49
CA PRO A 446 -16.72 -18.44 -13.11
C PRO A 446 -16.84 -19.45 -14.26
N SER A 447 -16.58 -20.72 -13.96
CA SER A 447 -16.80 -21.82 -14.90
C SER A 447 -18.28 -21.89 -15.30
N PRO A 448 -18.60 -22.23 -16.56
CA PRO A 448 -19.98 -22.38 -16.98
C PRO A 448 -20.70 -23.45 -16.13
N PRO A 449 -22.00 -23.28 -15.85
CA PRO A 449 -22.76 -24.23 -15.09
C PRO A 449 -22.82 -25.57 -15.84
N GLN A 450 -22.45 -26.66 -15.18
CA GLN A 450 -22.55 -28.00 -15.77
C GLN A 450 -24.01 -28.44 -15.81
N PHE A 451 -24.52 -28.73 -17.01
CA PHE A 451 -25.89 -29.16 -17.21
C PHE A 451 -25.94 -30.61 -17.70
N ASP A 452 -26.72 -31.42 -16.99
CA ASP A 452 -27.03 -32.79 -17.38
C ASP A 452 -28.54 -32.91 -17.65
N ARG A 453 -28.87 -33.21 -18.91
CA ARG A 453 -30.26 -33.38 -19.38
C ARG A 453 -31.05 -34.42 -18.57
N ARG A 454 -30.39 -35.43 -18.00
CA ARG A 454 -31.05 -36.52 -17.26
C ARG A 454 -31.30 -36.17 -15.80
N ASN A 455 -30.46 -35.34 -15.21
CA ASN A 455 -30.44 -35.11 -13.77
C ASN A 455 -30.94 -33.71 -13.35
N HIS A 456 -30.94 -32.72 -14.25
CA HIS A 456 -31.34 -31.36 -13.91
C HIS A 456 -32.73 -30.99 -14.44
N TRP A 457 -33.53 -30.41 -13.56
CA TRP A 457 -34.81 -29.79 -13.88
C TRP A 457 -34.62 -28.35 -14.34
N ILE A 458 -35.40 -27.94 -15.35
CA ILE A 458 -35.39 -26.61 -15.96
C ILE A 458 -36.74 -25.95 -15.75
N PHE A 459 -36.72 -24.71 -15.30
CA PHE A 459 -37.86 -23.79 -15.33
C PHE A 459 -37.81 -22.93 -16.60
N LEU A 460 -38.95 -22.76 -17.25
CA LEU A 460 -39.10 -21.85 -18.39
C LEU A 460 -40.13 -20.78 -18.00
N GLU A 461 -39.70 -19.51 -17.97
CA GLU A 461 -40.61 -18.37 -17.72
C GLU A 461 -41.74 -18.30 -18.74
N VAL A 462 -41.43 -18.65 -20.00
CA VAL A 462 -42.37 -18.66 -21.11
C VAL A 462 -42.68 -20.12 -21.45
N ALA A 463 -43.90 -20.58 -21.18
CA ALA A 463 -44.29 -21.98 -21.32
C ALA A 463 -44.15 -22.49 -22.76
N GLU A 464 -44.36 -21.63 -23.76
CA GLU A 464 -44.22 -21.95 -25.18
C GLU A 464 -42.79 -22.37 -25.56
N TRP A 465 -41.78 -22.01 -24.77
CA TRP A 465 -40.41 -22.46 -25.02
C TRP A 465 -40.22 -23.96 -24.88
N SER A 466 -41.10 -24.66 -24.14
CA SER A 466 -41.02 -26.12 -24.01
C SER A 466 -41.25 -26.85 -25.33
N GLN A 467 -41.88 -26.20 -26.31
CA GLN A 467 -42.14 -26.75 -27.64
C GLN A 467 -40.92 -26.68 -28.57
N LYS A 468 -39.84 -26.00 -28.14
CA LYS A 468 -38.63 -25.87 -28.96
C LYS A 468 -37.81 -27.17 -28.97
N PRO A 469 -37.19 -27.53 -30.11
CA PRO A 469 -36.45 -28.79 -30.26
C PRO A 469 -35.36 -29.04 -29.21
N GLU A 470 -34.70 -27.97 -28.76
CA GLU A 470 -33.67 -28.02 -27.72
C GLU A 470 -34.15 -28.59 -26.38
N PHE A 471 -35.45 -28.54 -26.06
CA PHE A 471 -35.99 -28.99 -24.78
C PHE A 471 -36.67 -30.38 -24.81
N PHE A 472 -36.82 -31.04 -25.97
CA PHE A 472 -37.55 -32.32 -26.07
C PHE A 472 -36.97 -33.48 -25.23
N ARG A 473 -35.73 -33.37 -24.74
CA ARG A 473 -35.07 -34.37 -23.88
C ARG A 473 -34.68 -33.82 -22.51
N CYS A 474 -35.26 -32.68 -22.13
CA CYS A 474 -34.97 -31.97 -20.89
C CYS A 474 -36.13 -32.17 -19.90
N LYS A 475 -35.82 -32.25 -18.61
CA LYS A 475 -36.83 -32.26 -17.55
C LYS A 475 -37.34 -30.84 -17.32
N VAL A 476 -38.47 -30.47 -17.92
CA VAL A 476 -39.07 -29.14 -17.76
C VAL A 476 -40.15 -29.18 -16.68
N THR A 477 -40.18 -28.17 -15.83
CA THR A 477 -41.18 -28.02 -14.76
C THR A 477 -41.56 -26.55 -14.57
N GLN A 478 -42.78 -26.31 -14.11
CA GLN A 478 -43.25 -25.00 -13.65
C GLN A 478 -43.18 -24.86 -12.12
N ASP A 479 -42.90 -25.96 -11.41
CA ASP A 479 -42.66 -25.92 -9.98
C ASP A 479 -41.28 -25.33 -9.69
N LEU A 480 -41.23 -24.15 -9.08
CA LEU A 480 -39.99 -23.46 -8.68
C LEU A 480 -39.20 -24.21 -7.60
N GLN A 481 -39.74 -25.27 -7.02
CA GLN A 481 -39.10 -26.08 -5.99
C GLN A 481 -38.30 -27.29 -6.51
N LEU A 482 -38.22 -27.50 -7.82
CA LEU A 482 -37.42 -28.56 -8.43
C LEU A 482 -36.20 -28.10 -9.26
N PRO A 483 -36.25 -26.97 -9.99
CA PRO A 483 -35.26 -26.60 -10.99
C PRO A 483 -33.97 -26.08 -10.37
N LEU A 484 -32.87 -26.44 -11.03
CA LEU A 484 -31.53 -25.88 -10.81
C LEU A 484 -31.19 -24.83 -11.88
N PHE A 485 -31.93 -24.82 -12.99
CA PHE A 485 -31.76 -23.92 -14.12
C PHE A 485 -33.08 -23.18 -14.38
N PHE A 486 -33.03 -21.85 -14.33
CA PHE A 486 -34.17 -20.96 -14.54
C PHE A 486 -33.92 -20.17 -15.82
N VAL A 487 -34.64 -20.54 -16.89
CA VAL A 487 -34.58 -19.84 -18.17
C VAL A 487 -35.60 -18.72 -18.14
N VAL A 488 -35.11 -17.48 -18.18
CA VAL A 488 -35.90 -16.25 -18.10
C VAL A 488 -35.63 -15.36 -19.30
N ALA A 489 -36.56 -14.48 -19.64
CA ALA A 489 -36.44 -13.51 -20.73
C ALA A 489 -35.37 -12.45 -20.42
N ASN A 490 -35.28 -12.02 -19.15
CA ASN A 490 -34.27 -11.06 -18.70
C ASN A 490 -33.58 -11.53 -17.40
N PRO A 491 -32.40 -12.15 -17.51
CA PRO A 491 -31.65 -12.62 -16.34
C PRO A 491 -31.17 -11.52 -15.39
N GLU A 492 -31.03 -10.26 -15.86
CA GLU A 492 -30.64 -9.13 -15.00
C GLU A 492 -31.77 -8.69 -14.06
N LYS A 493 -33.02 -8.96 -14.46
CA LYS A 493 -34.23 -8.62 -13.71
C LYS A 493 -35.18 -9.81 -13.72
N PRO A 494 -34.81 -10.94 -13.07
CA PRO A 494 -35.65 -12.12 -13.07
C PRO A 494 -36.95 -11.86 -12.29
N PRO A 495 -38.03 -12.61 -12.58
CA PRO A 495 -39.25 -12.58 -11.79
C PRO A 495 -38.94 -12.79 -10.30
N SER A 496 -39.67 -12.11 -9.41
CA SER A 496 -39.41 -12.15 -7.96
C SER A 496 -39.37 -13.59 -7.42
N GLN A 497 -40.28 -14.44 -7.87
CA GLN A 497 -40.34 -15.85 -7.45
C GLN A 497 -39.10 -16.64 -7.86
N VAL A 498 -38.59 -16.43 -9.09
CA VAL A 498 -37.35 -17.03 -9.59
C VAL A 498 -36.15 -16.52 -8.79
N LEU A 499 -36.10 -15.23 -8.49
CA LEU A 499 -35.04 -14.64 -7.68
C LEU A 499 -35.01 -15.27 -6.27
N TRP A 500 -36.17 -15.41 -5.61
CA TRP A 500 -36.25 -16.06 -4.30
C TRP A 500 -35.83 -17.52 -4.35
N ALA A 501 -36.30 -18.28 -5.34
CA ALA A 501 -35.94 -19.68 -5.50
C ALA A 501 -34.43 -19.83 -5.73
N ALA A 502 -33.86 -19.08 -6.66
CA ALA A 502 -32.43 -19.10 -6.97
C ALA A 502 -31.57 -18.64 -5.78
N SER A 503 -31.94 -17.56 -5.09
CA SER A 503 -31.16 -17.03 -3.97
C SER A 503 -31.20 -17.90 -2.72
N VAL A 504 -32.33 -18.55 -2.43
CA VAL A 504 -32.44 -19.43 -1.25
C VAL A 504 -31.83 -20.79 -1.55
N ARG A 505 -32.11 -21.35 -2.73
CA ARG A 505 -31.78 -22.73 -3.05
C ARG A 505 -30.49 -22.93 -3.84
N GLY A 506 -29.98 -21.85 -4.41
CA GLY A 506 -28.94 -21.92 -5.40
C GLY A 506 -29.50 -22.40 -6.74
N GLY A 507 -28.80 -22.05 -7.80
CA GLY A 507 -29.22 -22.36 -9.16
C GLY A 507 -28.68 -21.36 -10.16
N CYS A 508 -28.95 -21.60 -11.43
CA CYS A 508 -28.51 -20.74 -12.52
C CYS A 508 -29.71 -20.04 -13.16
N VAL A 509 -29.73 -18.71 -13.12
CA VAL A 509 -30.72 -17.88 -13.82
C VAL A 509 -30.08 -17.39 -15.11
N LEU A 510 -30.66 -17.75 -16.25
CA LEU A 510 -30.00 -17.54 -17.54
C LEU A 510 -31.01 -17.27 -18.65
N ASP A 511 -30.54 -16.68 -19.75
CA ASP A 511 -31.38 -16.45 -20.93
C ASP A 511 -31.46 -17.69 -21.82
N LEU A 512 -32.43 -17.67 -22.73
CA LEU A 512 -32.64 -18.77 -23.67
C LEU A 512 -31.40 -19.05 -24.54
N ALA A 513 -30.64 -18.02 -24.92
CA ALA A 513 -29.46 -18.16 -25.77
C ALA A 513 -28.34 -18.93 -25.05
N CYS A 514 -28.11 -18.60 -23.78
CA CYS A 514 -27.17 -19.29 -22.92
C CYS A 514 -27.58 -20.75 -22.72
N MET A 515 -28.88 -21.01 -22.47
CA MET A 515 -29.37 -22.38 -22.29
C MET A 515 -29.16 -23.23 -23.53
N ARG A 516 -29.44 -22.67 -24.71
CA ARG A 516 -29.24 -23.36 -25.98
C ARG A 516 -27.78 -23.76 -26.16
N GLY A 517 -26.85 -22.85 -25.92
CA GLY A 517 -25.43 -23.15 -26.05
C GLY A 517 -24.94 -24.22 -25.06
N ILE A 518 -25.49 -24.24 -23.84
CA ILE A 518 -25.20 -25.29 -22.84
C ILE A 518 -25.75 -26.64 -23.30
N ILE A 519 -27.00 -26.69 -23.79
CA ILE A 519 -27.66 -27.92 -24.24
C ILE A 519 -26.96 -28.52 -25.47
N GLU A 520 -26.57 -27.69 -26.43
CA GLU A 520 -25.96 -28.12 -27.71
C GLU A 520 -24.52 -28.61 -27.56
N ASN A 521 -23.90 -28.48 -26.37
CA ASN A 521 -22.59 -29.04 -26.02
C ASN A 521 -21.51 -28.78 -27.09
N ARG A 522 -21.49 -27.57 -27.66
CA ARG A 522 -20.49 -27.17 -28.64
C ARG A 522 -19.29 -26.57 -27.91
N ASP A 523 -18.32 -27.42 -27.58
CA ASP A 523 -17.05 -27.02 -26.94
C ASP A 523 -16.30 -25.93 -27.75
N ASP A 524 -16.58 -25.79 -29.05
CA ASP A 524 -15.89 -24.86 -29.97
C ASP A 524 -16.59 -23.52 -30.24
N LYS A 525 -17.81 -23.27 -29.75
CA LYS A 525 -18.49 -21.97 -29.96
C LYS A 525 -18.77 -21.30 -28.62
N ALA A 526 -18.25 -20.08 -28.47
CA ALA A 526 -18.55 -19.21 -27.33
C ALA A 526 -20.06 -19.20 -27.10
N THR A 527 -20.48 -19.72 -25.94
CA THR A 527 -21.86 -19.75 -25.49
C THR A 527 -22.35 -18.31 -25.40
N THR A 528 -23.14 -17.86 -26.37
CA THR A 528 -23.69 -16.50 -26.40
C THR A 528 -24.85 -16.41 -25.41
N GLY A 529 -24.82 -15.45 -24.50
CA GLY A 529 -25.90 -15.20 -23.53
C GLY A 529 -25.39 -14.82 -22.14
N ILE A 530 -26.33 -14.55 -21.23
CA ILE A 530 -26.06 -14.16 -19.85
C ILE A 530 -26.54 -15.26 -18.90
N ALA A 531 -25.69 -15.60 -17.92
CA ALA A 531 -26.04 -16.49 -16.82
C ALA A 531 -25.58 -15.93 -15.48
N PHE A 532 -26.45 -16.03 -14.48
CA PHE A 532 -26.20 -15.69 -13.09
C PHE A 532 -26.30 -16.94 -12.22
N LEU A 533 -25.19 -17.34 -11.60
CA LEU A 533 -25.14 -18.46 -10.69
C LEU A 533 -25.34 -17.97 -9.25
N TYR A 534 -26.29 -18.57 -8.56
CA TYR A 534 -26.62 -18.29 -7.17
C TYR A 534 -26.14 -19.43 -6.27
N ASP A 535 -25.46 -19.10 -5.17
CA ASP A 535 -25.13 -20.08 -4.13
C ASP A 535 -26.37 -20.48 -3.32
N ALA A 536 -26.44 -21.74 -2.91
CA ALA A 536 -27.49 -22.23 -2.02
C ALA A 536 -27.37 -21.64 -0.61
N ALA A 537 -28.19 -20.62 -0.30
CA ALA A 537 -28.18 -20.00 1.02
C ALA A 537 -28.54 -20.99 2.15
N TYR A 538 -29.37 -22.00 1.87
CA TYR A 538 -29.72 -23.06 2.81
C TYR A 538 -28.54 -23.97 3.20
N ALA A 539 -27.46 -23.99 2.41
CA ALA A 539 -26.28 -24.82 2.70
C ALA A 539 -25.43 -24.28 3.86
N ILE A 540 -25.75 -23.08 4.36
CA ILE A 540 -25.11 -22.43 5.51
C ILE A 540 -26.03 -22.58 6.72
N LYS A 541 -25.51 -23.11 7.83
CA LYS A 541 -26.27 -23.36 9.05
C LYS A 541 -26.87 -22.07 9.63
N ARG A 542 -28.20 -21.98 9.67
CA ARG A 542 -28.95 -20.84 10.21
C ARG A 542 -30.27 -21.28 10.85
N GLN A 543 -30.78 -20.47 11.76
CA GLN A 543 -32.15 -20.57 12.27
C GLN A 543 -32.95 -19.38 11.74
N ILE A 544 -34.11 -19.65 11.15
CA ILE A 544 -34.92 -18.65 10.46
C ILE A 544 -36.24 -18.50 11.20
N PHE A 545 -36.58 -17.27 11.56
CA PHE A 545 -37.87 -16.90 12.11
C PHE A 545 -38.65 -16.09 11.06
N LEU A 546 -39.87 -16.52 10.75
CA LEU A 546 -40.79 -15.82 9.85
C LEU A 546 -41.95 -15.26 10.67
N CYS A 547 -41.97 -13.95 10.90
CA CYS A 547 -43.05 -13.35 11.68
C CYS A 547 -44.40 -13.43 10.91
N PRO A 548 -45.55 -13.45 11.61
CA PRO A 548 -46.86 -13.57 10.97
C PRO A 548 -47.15 -12.49 9.92
N SER A 549 -46.75 -11.24 10.22
CA SER A 549 -46.92 -10.11 9.29
C SER A 549 -46.08 -10.27 8.02
N PHE A 550 -44.90 -10.90 8.11
CA PHE A 550 -44.09 -11.22 6.93
C PHE A 550 -44.76 -12.28 6.07
N ARG A 551 -45.29 -13.35 6.70
CA ARG A 551 -46.00 -14.42 6.01
C ARG A 551 -47.20 -13.90 5.23
N ALA A 552 -48.00 -13.02 5.85
CA ALA A 552 -49.14 -12.39 5.20
C ALA A 552 -48.74 -11.46 4.04
N ALA A 553 -47.67 -10.68 4.20
CA ALA A 553 -47.23 -9.73 3.18
C ALA A 553 -46.39 -10.35 2.05
N ASN A 554 -45.79 -11.52 2.27
CA ASN A 554 -44.89 -12.19 1.32
C ASN A 554 -45.15 -13.71 1.33
N ALA A 555 -46.36 -14.11 0.92
CA ALA A 555 -46.79 -15.52 0.94
C ALA A 555 -45.83 -16.41 0.13
N GLU A 556 -45.53 -16.02 -1.11
CA GLU A 556 -44.64 -16.78 -2.02
C GLU A 556 -43.23 -16.96 -1.45
N ALA A 557 -42.61 -15.88 -0.93
CA ALA A 557 -41.29 -15.97 -0.33
C ALA A 557 -41.29 -16.87 0.92
N SER A 558 -42.38 -16.85 1.68
CA SER A 558 -42.54 -17.67 2.88
C SER A 558 -42.68 -19.15 2.54
N GLU A 559 -43.36 -19.50 1.45
CA GLU A 559 -43.45 -20.87 0.93
C GLU A 559 -42.09 -21.37 0.44
N ILE A 560 -41.35 -20.56 -0.32
CA ILE A 560 -40.01 -20.91 -0.80
C ILE A 560 -39.06 -21.16 0.37
N ILE A 561 -39.08 -20.30 1.40
CA ILE A 561 -38.24 -20.47 2.60
C ILE A 561 -38.62 -21.75 3.35
N GLN A 562 -39.93 -21.99 3.56
CA GLN A 562 -40.40 -23.19 4.26
C GLN A 562 -40.03 -24.48 3.50
N ALA A 563 -40.23 -24.50 2.19
CA ALA A 563 -39.83 -25.60 1.33
C ALA A 563 -38.30 -25.83 1.39
N ALA A 564 -37.51 -24.75 1.41
CA ALA A 564 -36.06 -24.85 1.54
C ALA A 564 -35.60 -25.37 2.90
N VAL A 565 -36.34 -25.12 3.99
CA VAL A 565 -36.04 -25.72 5.30
C VAL A 565 -36.36 -27.22 5.32
N GLY A 566 -37.43 -27.65 4.65
CA GLY A 566 -37.84 -29.06 4.58
C GLY A 566 -36.96 -29.96 3.69
N GLN A 567 -36.01 -29.39 2.94
CA GLN A 567 -35.11 -30.15 2.07
C GLN A 567 -34.07 -30.95 2.88
N GLU A 568 -33.79 -32.20 2.48
CA GLU A 568 -32.81 -33.08 3.16
C GLU A 568 -31.41 -32.46 3.27
N ARG A 569 -31.00 -31.67 2.26
CA ARG A 569 -29.69 -30.99 2.23
C ARG A 569 -29.68 -29.64 2.96
N SER A 570 -30.81 -29.22 3.55
CA SER A 570 -30.93 -27.95 4.24
C SER A 570 -30.20 -27.97 5.57
N LYS A 571 -29.40 -26.94 5.83
CA LYS A 571 -28.84 -26.68 7.17
C LYS A 571 -29.65 -25.65 7.93
N TRP A 572 -30.77 -25.20 7.37
CA TRP A 572 -31.66 -24.26 8.02
C TRP A 572 -32.60 -24.99 8.99
N LYS A 573 -33.00 -24.29 10.04
CA LYS A 573 -34.06 -24.72 10.96
C LYS A 573 -35.05 -23.59 11.12
N MET A 574 -36.34 -23.91 11.14
CA MET A 574 -37.36 -22.95 11.50
C MET A 574 -37.34 -22.74 13.02
N ILE A 575 -37.53 -21.48 13.43
CA ILE A 575 -37.85 -21.15 14.82
C ILE A 575 -39.36 -21.14 14.93
N ASP A 576 -39.89 -22.09 15.68
CA ASP A 576 -41.30 -22.18 16.02
C ASP A 576 -41.57 -21.33 17.28
N GLY A 577 -42.53 -20.42 17.21
CA GLY A 577 -42.87 -19.50 18.31
C GLY A 577 -43.07 -18.06 17.86
N GLY A 578 -43.21 -17.15 18.81
CA GLY A 578 -43.29 -15.71 18.57
C GLY A 578 -41.92 -15.02 18.61
N TRP A 579 -41.94 -13.69 18.72
CA TRP A 579 -40.72 -12.88 18.87
C TRP A 579 -39.88 -13.26 20.11
N GLU A 580 -40.51 -13.81 21.15
CA GLU A 580 -39.83 -14.29 22.37
C GLU A 580 -38.86 -15.45 22.07
N ALA A 581 -39.31 -16.44 21.29
CA ALA A 581 -38.48 -17.57 20.88
C ALA A 581 -37.31 -17.13 19.98
N PHE A 582 -37.55 -16.15 19.11
CA PHE A 582 -36.48 -15.53 18.32
C PHE A 582 -35.46 -14.81 19.21
N ALA A 583 -35.92 -14.00 20.18
CA ALA A 583 -35.05 -13.26 21.08
C ALA A 583 -34.15 -14.18 21.91
N GLU A 584 -34.70 -15.29 22.43
CA GLU A 584 -33.92 -16.30 23.16
C GLU A 584 -32.85 -16.95 22.27
N ALA A 585 -33.22 -17.36 21.06
CA ALA A 585 -32.27 -17.96 20.12
C ALA A 585 -31.18 -16.96 19.68
N SER A 586 -31.56 -15.70 19.45
CA SER A 586 -30.65 -14.60 19.09
C SER A 586 -29.64 -14.35 20.20
N ALA A 587 -30.10 -14.24 21.46
CA ALA A 587 -29.24 -14.00 22.63
C ALA A 587 -28.21 -15.14 22.82
N LYS A 588 -28.66 -16.40 22.76
CA LYS A 588 -27.76 -17.57 22.83
C LYS A 588 -26.71 -17.55 21.72
N SER A 589 -27.09 -17.16 20.51
CA SER A 589 -26.19 -17.11 19.35
C SER A 589 -25.18 -15.95 19.46
N GLN A 590 -25.58 -14.82 20.02
CA GLN A 590 -24.69 -13.67 20.26
C GLN A 590 -23.65 -13.97 21.34
N GLN A 591 -24.03 -14.63 22.44
CA GLN A 591 -23.09 -15.08 23.48
C GLN A 591 -22.01 -16.03 22.90
N ALA A 592 -22.38 -16.85 21.92
CA ALA A 592 -21.44 -17.73 21.21
C ALA A 592 -20.62 -17.02 20.09
N GLY A 593 -20.73 -15.69 19.95
CA GLY A 593 -20.03 -14.92 18.92
C GLY A 593 -20.55 -15.13 17.49
N ARG A 594 -21.76 -15.69 17.32
CA ARG A 594 -22.34 -16.07 16.02
C ARG A 594 -23.59 -15.25 15.69
N LYS A 595 -23.46 -13.93 15.57
CA LYS A 595 -24.59 -12.99 15.34
C LYS A 595 -25.50 -13.37 14.16
N TRP A 596 -24.93 -13.84 13.04
CA TRP A 596 -25.66 -14.11 11.79
C TRP A 596 -26.24 -15.52 11.66
N ALA A 597 -26.17 -16.32 12.72
CA ALA A 597 -26.69 -17.69 12.69
C ALA A 597 -28.20 -17.76 12.99
N VAL A 598 -28.81 -16.68 13.49
CA VAL A 598 -30.24 -16.57 13.78
C VAL A 598 -30.79 -15.33 13.08
N LEU A 599 -31.76 -15.49 12.17
CA LEU A 599 -32.31 -14.42 11.35
C LEU A 599 -33.82 -14.30 11.51
N GLY A 600 -34.31 -13.08 11.70
CA GLY A 600 -35.73 -12.76 11.78
C GLY A 600 -36.20 -12.02 10.54
N LEU A 601 -37.31 -12.45 9.94
CA LEU A 601 -37.90 -11.82 8.77
C LEU A 601 -39.22 -11.13 9.11
N THR A 602 -39.30 -9.84 8.78
CA THR A 602 -40.42 -8.98 9.10
C THR A 602 -40.70 -7.94 8.02
N ILE A 603 -41.81 -7.20 8.16
CA ILE A 603 -42.15 -6.10 7.25
C ILE A 603 -41.21 -4.90 7.47
N PRO A 604 -40.94 -4.06 6.45
CA PRO A 604 -39.94 -2.98 6.53
C PRO A 604 -40.10 -2.05 7.73
N ARG A 605 -41.34 -1.70 8.09
CA ARG A 605 -41.65 -0.83 9.23
C ARG A 605 -41.18 -1.42 10.57
N ILE A 606 -41.39 -2.72 10.78
CA ILE A 606 -40.99 -3.39 12.03
C ILE A 606 -39.47 -3.56 12.07
N ALA A 607 -38.85 -3.93 10.95
CA ALA A 607 -37.38 -4.05 10.86
C ALA A 607 -36.68 -2.73 11.19
N ALA A 608 -37.19 -1.59 10.67
CA ALA A 608 -36.65 -0.27 10.95
C ALA A 608 -36.78 0.14 12.42
N ASN A 609 -37.87 -0.26 13.09
CA ASN A 609 -38.11 0.05 14.50
C ASN A 609 -37.25 -0.79 15.45
N MET A 610 -36.96 -2.05 15.10
CA MET A 610 -36.18 -2.95 15.97
C MET A 610 -34.68 -2.62 15.97
N GLN A 611 -34.15 -2.04 14.90
CA GLN A 611 -32.72 -1.69 14.77
C GLN A 611 -31.73 -2.83 15.06
N GLU A 612 -32.18 -4.09 14.95
CA GLU A 612 -31.33 -5.27 15.09
C GLU A 612 -30.81 -5.71 13.72
N ASP A 613 -29.48 -5.86 13.59
CA ASP A 613 -28.85 -6.24 12.32
C ASP A 613 -29.34 -7.59 11.78
N ASN A 614 -29.78 -8.51 12.65
CA ASN A 614 -30.27 -9.84 12.26
C ASN A 614 -31.79 -9.90 12.04
N VAL A 615 -32.49 -8.76 12.09
CA VAL A 615 -33.90 -8.63 11.72
C VAL A 615 -34.00 -7.88 10.39
N MET A 616 -34.58 -8.52 9.38
CA MET A 616 -34.51 -8.06 7.99
C MET A 616 -35.88 -7.97 7.32
N SER A 617 -36.01 -7.00 6.40
CA SER A 617 -37.09 -6.98 5.41
C SER A 617 -36.83 -7.97 4.28
N SER A 618 -37.85 -8.27 3.46
CA SER A 618 -37.72 -9.10 2.25
C SER A 618 -36.56 -8.65 1.35
N LYS A 619 -36.49 -7.36 1.05
CA LYS A 619 -35.44 -6.76 0.21
C LYS A 619 -34.05 -6.86 0.84
N THR A 620 -33.94 -6.60 2.14
CA THR A 620 -32.66 -6.66 2.88
C THR A 620 -32.17 -8.10 2.96
N PHE A 621 -33.08 -9.04 3.20
CA PHE A 621 -32.75 -10.45 3.27
C PHE A 621 -32.29 -11.00 1.92
N LEU A 622 -33.00 -10.71 0.83
CA LEU A 622 -32.56 -11.10 -0.50
C LEU A 622 -31.16 -10.60 -0.80
N LYS A 623 -30.85 -9.32 -0.52
CA LYS A 623 -29.48 -8.80 -0.67
C LYS A 623 -28.46 -9.54 0.18
N PHE A 624 -28.84 -9.95 1.39
CA PHE A 624 -27.98 -10.69 2.31
C PHE A 624 -27.71 -12.13 1.84
N VAL A 625 -28.71 -12.83 1.30
CA VAL A 625 -28.58 -14.24 0.88
C VAL A 625 -28.14 -14.43 -0.56
N SER A 626 -28.40 -13.46 -1.45
CA SER A 626 -28.07 -13.56 -2.88
C SER A 626 -26.57 -13.39 -3.10
N ARG A 627 -25.83 -14.50 -3.11
CA ARG A 627 -24.44 -14.54 -3.58
C ARG A 627 -24.45 -14.95 -5.04
N VAL A 628 -24.14 -13.99 -5.92
CA VAL A 628 -24.32 -14.13 -7.37
C VAL A 628 -22.98 -14.04 -8.10
N HIS A 629 -22.77 -14.94 -9.07
CA HIS A 629 -21.67 -14.91 -10.01
C HIS A 629 -22.23 -14.71 -11.43
N CYS A 630 -21.66 -13.78 -12.20
CA CYS A 630 -22.09 -13.52 -13.57
C CYS A 630 -21.13 -14.18 -14.57
N CYS A 631 -21.65 -15.01 -15.46
CA CYS A 631 -20.95 -15.48 -16.65
C CYS A 631 -21.49 -14.68 -17.86
N ASN A 632 -20.66 -13.81 -18.44
CA ASN A 632 -20.96 -13.16 -19.72
C ASN A 632 -19.89 -13.58 -20.74
N ARG A 633 -20.30 -14.26 -21.81
CA ARG A 633 -19.44 -14.66 -22.94
C ARG A 633 -19.96 -14.04 -24.23
N ALA A 634 -19.77 -12.72 -24.38
CA ALA A 634 -19.95 -12.08 -25.67
C ALA A 634 -18.78 -12.45 -26.60
N ALA A 635 -19.10 -12.95 -27.80
CA ALA A 635 -18.13 -13.14 -28.86
C ALA A 635 -17.67 -11.77 -29.38
N GLY A 636 -16.35 -11.51 -29.35
CA GLY A 636 -15.73 -10.36 -30.01
C GLY A 636 -15.45 -9.16 -29.10
N THR A 637 -14.16 -8.95 -28.84
CA THR A 637 -13.48 -7.65 -28.71
C THR A 637 -14.36 -6.45 -28.30
N VAL A 638 -14.53 -6.23 -26.99
CA VAL A 638 -14.83 -4.87 -26.49
C VAL A 638 -13.52 -4.21 -26.13
N ARG A 639 -13.07 -3.29 -26.99
CA ARG A 639 -12.12 -2.23 -26.62
C ARG A 639 -12.74 -1.46 -25.45
N MET A 640 -12.22 -1.65 -24.24
CA MET A 640 -12.42 -0.69 -23.16
C MET A 640 -11.60 0.55 -23.49
N ALA A 641 -12.27 1.53 -24.09
CA ALA A 641 -11.72 2.86 -24.30
C ALA A 641 -11.54 3.56 -22.94
N GLY A 642 -10.28 3.83 -22.59
CA GLY A 642 -9.78 4.98 -21.84
C GLY A 642 -10.51 5.46 -20.58
N SER A 643 -9.89 5.19 -19.43
CA SER A 643 -9.58 6.25 -18.46
C SER A 643 -8.37 5.85 -17.62
N GLY A 644 -7.32 6.67 -17.66
CA GLY A 644 -6.02 6.43 -17.03
C GLY A 644 -6.04 6.32 -15.49
N PRO A 645 -4.86 6.04 -14.90
CA PRO A 645 -4.75 5.64 -13.51
C PRO A 645 -4.96 6.84 -12.58
N LYS A 646 -5.90 6.72 -11.64
CA LYS A 646 -5.92 7.53 -10.44
C LYS A 646 -5.43 6.68 -9.27
N ASP A 647 -4.44 7.24 -8.58
CA ASP A 647 -3.77 6.73 -7.41
C ASP A 647 -4.70 6.39 -6.22
N GLY A 648 -4.38 5.28 -5.56
CA GLY A 648 -4.10 5.24 -4.13
C GLY A 648 -5.25 5.08 -3.12
N ILE A 649 -5.22 3.96 -2.39
CA ILE A 649 -5.02 3.86 -0.92
C ILE A 649 -5.67 2.55 -0.42
N ALA A 650 -4.83 1.55 -0.14
CA ALA A 650 -5.23 0.36 0.60
C ALA A 650 -5.28 0.69 2.10
N GLN A 651 -6.48 0.91 2.64
CA GLN A 651 -6.71 0.82 4.08
C GLN A 651 -6.99 -0.64 4.45
N ARG A 652 -6.20 -1.18 5.39
CA ARG A 652 -6.55 -2.40 6.12
C ARG A 652 -7.71 -2.08 7.07
N GLY A 653 -8.83 -2.75 6.88
CA GLY A 653 -9.95 -2.76 7.83
C GLY A 653 -11.07 -3.65 7.30
N ALA A 654 -11.45 -4.67 8.08
CA ALA A 654 -12.66 -5.51 7.99
C ALA A 654 -13.31 -5.69 6.61
N VAL A 655 -13.23 -6.91 6.08
CA VAL A 655 -14.00 -7.35 4.90
C VAL A 655 -15.50 -7.29 5.23
N LYS A 656 -16.14 -6.16 4.89
CA LYS A 656 -17.58 -6.08 4.62
C LYS A 656 -17.77 -6.21 3.12
N SER A 657 -18.52 -7.23 2.73
CA SER A 657 -18.92 -7.49 1.35
C SER A 657 -20.02 -6.50 0.95
N ASP A 658 -19.65 -5.36 0.36
CA ASP A 658 -20.59 -4.49 -0.33
C ASP A 658 -20.51 -4.77 -1.84
N ALA A 659 -21.49 -5.52 -2.35
CA ALA A 659 -21.71 -5.67 -3.77
C ALA A 659 -22.37 -4.37 -4.30
N VAL A 660 -21.60 -3.60 -5.06
CA VAL A 660 -22.06 -2.39 -5.74
C VAL A 660 -23.01 -2.78 -6.89
N MET A 661 -24.31 -2.63 -6.68
CA MET A 661 -25.29 -2.53 -7.76
C MET A 661 -25.42 -1.06 -8.15
N VAL A 662 -25.00 -0.72 -9.37
CA VAL A 662 -25.25 0.58 -9.99
C VAL A 662 -26.75 0.71 -10.23
N THR A 663 -27.44 1.51 -9.41
CA THR A 663 -28.77 2.05 -9.74
C THR A 663 -28.63 3.56 -9.80
N LYS A 664 -28.48 4.10 -11.02
CA LYS A 664 -28.65 5.53 -11.27
C LYS A 664 -30.12 5.87 -11.02
N MET A 665 -30.39 6.61 -9.96
CA MET A 665 -31.63 7.38 -9.83
C MET A 665 -31.57 8.55 -10.82
N VAL A 666 -32.57 8.62 -11.68
CA VAL A 666 -32.89 9.80 -12.51
C VAL A 666 -33.66 10.77 -11.63
N PRO A 667 -33.25 12.04 -11.48
CA PRO A 667 -34.16 13.09 -11.06
C PRO A 667 -34.77 13.72 -12.32
N GLU A 668 -36.10 13.69 -12.40
CA GLU A 668 -36.87 14.61 -13.22
C GLU A 668 -36.56 16.04 -12.77
N MET A 669 -36.06 16.86 -13.70
CA MET A 669 -36.13 18.32 -13.58
C MET A 669 -36.43 18.91 -14.95
N GLU A 670 -37.41 19.80 -14.92
CA GLU A 670 -38.03 20.51 -16.02
C GLU A 670 -37.03 21.36 -16.82
N THR A 671 -37.27 21.44 -18.12
CA THR A 671 -36.53 22.32 -19.05
C THR A 671 -37.16 23.71 -19.07
N PRO A 672 -36.34 24.76 -19.26
CA PRO A 672 -36.72 25.87 -20.12
C PRO A 672 -35.63 26.19 -21.18
N PRO A 673 -35.97 26.96 -22.24
CA PRO A 673 -35.44 26.72 -23.58
C PRO A 673 -34.23 27.58 -24.00
N LEU A 674 -33.46 26.98 -24.91
CA LEU A 674 -32.72 27.51 -26.07
C LEU A 674 -32.31 29.01 -26.10
N GLY A 675 -30.99 29.22 -26.23
CA GLY A 675 -30.41 30.49 -26.69
C GLY A 675 -28.97 30.33 -27.22
N ALA A 676 -28.86 30.34 -28.56
CA ALA A 676 -27.72 30.74 -29.40
C ALA A 676 -26.33 30.04 -29.25
N THR A 677 -26.10 29.12 -30.18
CA THR A 677 -24.81 28.74 -30.76
C THR A 677 -24.06 29.92 -31.40
N GLN A 678 -22.75 30.03 -31.16
CA GLN A 678 -21.81 30.60 -32.13
C GLN A 678 -20.59 29.67 -32.27
N ARG A 679 -20.41 29.18 -33.51
CA ARG A 679 -19.29 28.36 -33.99
C ARG A 679 -18.10 29.26 -34.38
N CYS A 680 -16.88 28.74 -34.21
CA CYS A 680 -15.78 28.71 -35.20
C CYS A 680 -14.50 28.24 -34.47
N SER A 681 -13.93 27.04 -34.66
CA SER A 681 -13.32 26.40 -35.85
C SER A 681 -11.83 26.71 -36.04
N LEU A 682 -11.03 25.62 -36.14
CA LEU A 682 -9.71 25.49 -36.83
C LEU A 682 -8.50 26.06 -36.06
N ARG A 683 -7.27 25.53 -36.10
CA ARG A 683 -6.59 24.46 -36.86
C ARG A 683 -5.28 24.15 -36.11
N PHE A 684 -4.79 22.92 -36.17
CA PHE A 684 -3.37 22.61 -35.91
C PHE A 684 -2.68 22.48 -37.26
N ASP A 685 -1.67 23.31 -37.51
CA ASP A 685 -0.72 23.12 -38.60
C ASP A 685 0.64 22.72 -38.03
N ALA A 686 1.28 21.82 -38.76
CA ALA A 686 2.57 21.23 -38.49
C ALA A 686 3.70 22.11 -39.04
N SER A 687 4.78 22.21 -38.26
CA SER A 687 6.15 22.41 -38.70
C SER A 687 7.10 22.00 -37.58
#